data_AF-A0A9E4XB56-F1
#
_entry.id   AF-A0A9E4XB56-F1
#
_cell.length_a   1.000
_cell.length_b   1.000
_cell.length_c   1.000
_cell.angle_alpha   90.00
_cell.angle_beta   90.00
_cell.angle_gamma   90.00
#
_symmetry.space_group_name_H-M   'P 1'
#
loop_
_entity.id
_entity.type
_entity.pdbx_description
1 polymer ?
#
loop_
_entity_poly.entity_id
_entity_poly.type
_entity_poly.pdbx_seq_one_letter_code
_entity_poly.pdbx_strand_id
1 'polypeptide(L)'
;PVVTPAATPPDDPLDVVQGYMAALNAGDLDAIVGLYADDIVFTIGPFPPEDTFDTLTGKAENLADDADTINKHGRLSFSNTSVAGDTVKGKFSYADDELKGFGVDTITGTFESVVVQGKLTSMKALIDEKTQQMFAAAFAPPEPRELTLVVGAGEDTVSVNAFLPSQVTVRVGDTVTWKPGHLDEPHSVTFLSGGERPAPVIPIKGGGPTDVQLNPQTAFPTRAPGAPVETYSGTGLVGSGLIRGSLDQTFSLTFTTAGTFEYICVLHPPMTGTITVVDATVADVPSQADIDAMAKAEEAPLRAQIERIVEAGQKVRSEPGPNGTTTWFVQAGAGGWPATAQSFDFLVKDITIQEGDTVIWESEMFHNVSFHPGRMHPEFVIPIPQDQGPPILSVNPEVLFPHKPAGVFDGTGFWSSGIMGIDTMPLPGGKTFSMTFGKAGTFKYMCAIHRELGMTGSVTVTPRDQASGPTNTVAFQDFGWDPDTKGASGSVTYSPVAGSFSGEVEVTGLKAAHDYNLYFMNVGVLGATSMDTQTFAFTTDGQGAAKVSVSQTFDVSEMAPLPAYQVHFLVVDESTELAEPPNPFGIKFPIALACSFPLGFVQLDVPGVPSATLQGDRVPLFNFGWAPGVAGGTGSVSYTGQASPFEATLTVGDLKPGHKYSVVMMGSPLNGAIESKEFILNTDSNGAASISISHEFTPPEGVPLPAYQVHFLIIDRSETLYDPPNPFGIKNPIVLACMFPLGFVQLGLGPTTVQASAPLPATAMGTPISMDKGYLVEDLGDGLYWVTDGTYQVMFATTGEGVIAVDAPPSMIDKYLMAIAEVTDEPVTHVIYSHFHADHIAGAGKFPSDAVYIAHQETASELARPGGPDRLIPFGTFVGGAPPPAPDVTFSDSFTLTVGNQTLELEYKGPNHAPGNIFIYAPKQRVLLLIDVVFPGWSPFMELALTGDTPAFIQAHDDILAYDFDVMVSGHLGRLATREDVETQKEYVLDMQANAAQALQTVDFMTIAGATGFENPWLLFDTYLGAVAKECADLTVSKWGGRLGAVDVFSESHCKQLMNSLRLD
;
A
#
# COMPACT_ATOMS: atom_id res chain seq x y z
N PRO A 1 92.27 26.73 -31.66
CA PRO A 1 92.49 25.53 -30.82
C PRO A 1 92.86 24.36 -31.72
N VAL A 2 93.65 23.39 -31.21
CA VAL A 2 94.19 22.30 -32.04
C VAL A 2 93.09 21.29 -32.37
N VAL A 3 92.90 21.00 -33.66
CA VAL A 3 92.13 19.84 -34.11
C VAL A 3 93.03 18.62 -33.96
N THR A 4 92.75 17.76 -32.98
CA THR A 4 93.28 16.40 -32.95
C THR A 4 92.65 15.60 -34.09
N PRO A 5 93.41 14.77 -34.83
CA PRO A 5 92.81 13.88 -35.83
C PRO A 5 91.84 12.91 -35.15
N ALA A 6 90.72 12.62 -35.79
CA ALA A 6 89.85 11.53 -35.39
C ALA A 6 90.66 10.22 -35.34
N ALA A 7 90.42 9.39 -34.33
CA ALA A 7 91.02 8.07 -34.26
C ALA A 7 90.63 7.26 -35.51
N THR A 8 91.56 6.40 -35.96
CA THR A 8 91.27 5.41 -36.99
C THR A 8 90.06 4.57 -36.53
N PRO A 9 89.07 4.27 -37.40
CA PRO A 9 87.98 3.38 -37.03
C PRO A 9 88.55 2.06 -36.49
N PRO A 10 87.99 1.49 -35.42
CA PRO A 10 88.42 0.19 -34.95
C PRO A 10 88.23 -0.86 -36.04
N ASP A 11 89.26 -1.69 -36.28
CA ASP A 11 89.14 -2.88 -37.14
C ASP A 11 88.32 -4.00 -36.45
N ASP A 12 88.00 -3.87 -35.16
CA ASP A 12 87.14 -4.79 -34.40
C ASP A 12 85.68 -4.30 -34.37
N PRO A 13 84.71 -5.10 -34.89
CA PRO A 13 83.27 -4.82 -34.77
C PRO A 13 82.79 -4.46 -33.35
N LEU A 14 83.36 -5.07 -32.31
CA LEU A 14 82.95 -4.80 -30.92
C LEU A 14 83.29 -3.39 -30.48
N ASP A 15 84.46 -2.88 -30.85
CA ASP A 15 84.90 -1.52 -30.53
C ASP A 15 84.03 -0.47 -31.23
N VAL A 16 83.50 -0.76 -32.42
CA VAL A 16 82.55 0.11 -33.13
C VAL A 16 81.20 0.18 -32.39
N VAL A 17 80.67 -0.98 -31.95
CA VAL A 17 79.42 -1.05 -31.17
C VAL A 17 79.58 -0.40 -29.78
N GLN A 18 80.71 -0.61 -29.11
CA GLN A 18 81.02 0.06 -27.84
C GLN A 18 81.25 1.57 -28.03
N GLY A 19 81.85 1.97 -29.15
CA GLY A 19 82.01 3.37 -29.54
C GLY A 19 80.67 4.08 -29.72
N TYR A 20 79.69 3.43 -30.35
CA TYR A 20 78.33 3.96 -30.48
C TYR A 20 77.66 4.16 -29.11
N MET A 21 77.67 3.13 -28.26
CA MET A 21 77.17 3.22 -26.89
C MET A 21 77.84 4.35 -26.09
N ALA A 22 79.16 4.51 -26.22
CA ALA A 22 79.90 5.57 -25.53
C ALA A 22 79.53 6.97 -26.06
N ALA A 23 79.40 7.14 -27.38
CA ALA A 23 79.01 8.40 -28.00
C ALA A 23 77.58 8.81 -27.64
N LEU A 24 76.63 7.89 -27.70
CA LEU A 24 75.23 8.10 -27.31
C LEU A 24 75.11 8.54 -25.84
N ASN A 25 75.76 7.81 -24.92
CA ASN A 25 75.79 8.15 -23.50
C ASN A 25 76.48 9.50 -23.20
N ALA A 26 77.41 9.93 -24.05
CA ALA A 26 78.11 11.21 -23.93
C ALA A 26 77.34 12.39 -24.57
N GLY A 27 76.29 12.12 -25.36
CA GLY A 27 75.60 13.14 -26.17
C GLY A 27 76.38 13.59 -27.41
N ASP A 28 77.34 12.80 -27.88
CA ASP A 28 78.23 13.14 -29.01
C ASP A 28 77.67 12.62 -30.34
N LEU A 29 76.70 13.36 -30.90
CA LEU A 29 76.07 13.00 -32.17
C LEU A 29 77.06 13.05 -33.35
N ASP A 30 78.07 13.94 -33.31
CA ASP A 30 79.11 14.01 -34.35
C ASP A 30 79.99 12.74 -34.37
N ALA A 31 80.25 12.14 -33.21
CA ALA A 31 80.90 10.82 -33.14
C ALA A 31 80.01 9.70 -33.70
N ILE A 32 78.69 9.72 -33.45
CA ILE A 32 77.73 8.74 -34.01
C ILE A 32 77.67 8.83 -35.55
N VAL A 33 77.63 10.05 -36.12
CA VAL A 33 77.77 10.29 -37.58
C VAL A 33 79.03 9.62 -38.14
N GLY A 34 80.10 9.58 -37.35
CA GLY A 34 81.37 8.90 -37.64
C GLY A 34 81.30 7.38 -37.67
N LEU A 35 80.29 6.74 -37.06
CA LEU A 35 80.15 5.29 -36.94
C LEU A 35 79.13 4.67 -37.89
N TYR A 36 78.13 5.43 -38.37
CA TYR A 36 77.09 4.90 -39.26
C TYR A 36 77.51 4.79 -40.73
N ALA A 37 77.12 3.68 -41.36
CA ALA A 37 76.97 3.58 -42.81
C ALA A 37 75.79 4.45 -43.29
N ASP A 38 75.73 4.77 -44.58
CA ASP A 38 74.68 5.65 -45.11
C ASP A 38 73.32 4.94 -45.20
N ASP A 39 73.34 3.62 -45.35
CA ASP A 39 72.20 2.69 -45.49
C ASP A 39 71.88 1.89 -44.20
N ILE A 40 72.32 2.39 -43.03
CA ILE A 40 72.09 1.73 -41.73
C ILE A 40 70.61 1.43 -41.45
N VAL A 41 70.30 0.24 -40.93
CA VAL A 41 68.95 -0.13 -40.46
C VAL A 41 68.96 -0.45 -38.97
N PHE A 42 68.22 0.31 -38.18
CA PHE A 42 67.92 0.00 -36.78
C PHE A 42 66.51 -0.57 -36.65
N THR A 43 66.33 -1.59 -35.81
CA THR A 43 65.02 -2.19 -35.52
C THR A 43 64.90 -2.51 -34.04
N ILE A 44 63.81 -2.11 -33.38
CA ILE A 44 63.52 -2.44 -31.98
C ILE A 44 62.07 -2.91 -31.80
N GLY A 45 61.86 -3.89 -30.91
CA GLY A 45 60.55 -4.48 -30.60
C GLY A 45 60.68 -5.93 -30.10
N PRO A 46 59.60 -6.73 -30.08
CA PRO A 46 58.22 -6.33 -30.38
C PRO A 46 57.63 -5.51 -29.22
N PHE A 47 56.81 -4.51 -29.52
CA PHE A 47 56.04 -3.76 -28.52
C PHE A 47 54.57 -4.23 -28.48
N PRO A 48 53.96 -4.39 -27.30
CA PRO A 48 52.54 -4.73 -27.18
C PRO A 48 51.63 -3.52 -27.51
N PRO A 49 50.35 -3.73 -27.83
CA PRO A 49 49.64 -5.02 -27.87
C PRO A 49 49.69 -5.75 -29.23
N GLU A 50 50.29 -5.15 -30.26
CA GLU A 50 50.26 -5.65 -31.66
C GLU A 50 51.55 -6.37 -32.11
N ASP A 51 52.50 -6.62 -31.20
CA ASP A 51 53.84 -7.16 -31.47
C ASP A 51 54.62 -6.37 -32.54
N THR A 52 54.48 -5.05 -32.55
CA THR A 52 55.04 -4.16 -33.57
C THR A 52 56.54 -3.93 -33.39
N PHE A 53 57.23 -3.67 -34.50
CA PHE A 53 58.66 -3.31 -34.52
C PHE A 53 58.84 -1.95 -35.15
N ASP A 54 59.46 -1.02 -34.42
CA ASP A 54 59.94 0.23 -35.01
C ASP A 54 61.20 -0.06 -35.82
N THR A 55 61.27 0.50 -37.04
CA THR A 55 62.39 0.28 -37.96
C THR A 55 62.77 1.59 -38.64
N LEU A 56 64.01 2.03 -38.40
CA LEU A 56 64.58 3.28 -38.91
C LEU A 56 65.56 2.96 -40.03
N THR A 57 65.40 3.59 -41.21
CA THR A 57 66.16 3.26 -42.42
C THR A 57 67.00 4.42 -42.91
N GLY A 58 68.29 4.17 -43.06
CA GLY A 58 69.26 5.15 -43.53
C GLY A 58 69.68 6.12 -42.42
N LYS A 59 70.84 6.74 -42.66
CA LYS A 59 71.57 7.51 -41.66
C LYS A 59 70.83 8.71 -41.07
N ALA A 60 69.94 9.34 -41.84
CA ALA A 60 69.22 10.54 -41.39
C ALA A 60 68.13 10.25 -40.35
N GLU A 61 67.38 9.14 -40.51
CA GLU A 61 66.33 8.74 -39.56
C GLU A 61 66.94 8.29 -38.24
N ASN A 62 67.97 7.44 -38.31
CA ASN A 62 68.69 6.92 -37.15
C ASN A 62 69.32 8.06 -36.31
N LEU A 63 69.95 9.06 -36.96
CA LEU A 63 70.52 10.20 -36.25
C LEU A 63 69.47 11.15 -35.62
N ALA A 64 68.24 11.15 -36.12
CA ALA A 64 67.15 11.92 -35.50
C ALA A 64 66.67 11.24 -34.21
N ASP A 65 66.59 9.90 -34.22
CA ASP A 65 66.26 9.07 -33.06
C ASP A 65 67.35 9.10 -31.99
N ASP A 66 68.63 9.01 -32.39
CA ASP A 66 69.77 9.20 -31.47
C ASP A 66 69.74 10.58 -30.80
N ALA A 67 69.38 11.63 -31.55
CA ALA A 67 69.29 12.99 -31.01
C ALA A 67 68.12 13.14 -30.02
N ASP A 68 66.97 12.52 -30.29
CA ASP A 68 65.84 12.46 -29.37
C ASP A 68 66.17 11.68 -28.09
N THR A 69 66.78 10.50 -28.25
CA THR A 69 67.36 9.70 -27.16
C THR A 69 68.30 10.52 -26.28
N ILE A 70 69.19 11.33 -26.87
CA ILE A 70 70.10 12.22 -26.13
C ILE A 70 69.32 13.31 -25.38
N ASN A 71 68.31 13.92 -25.99
CA ASN A 71 67.45 14.93 -25.35
C ASN A 71 66.65 14.37 -24.16
N LYS A 72 66.28 13.10 -24.20
CA LYS A 72 65.63 12.35 -23.10
C LYS A 72 66.59 11.84 -22.02
N HIS A 73 67.87 12.20 -22.12
CA HIS A 73 68.97 11.73 -21.26
C HIS A 73 69.20 10.21 -21.29
N GLY A 74 68.96 9.57 -22.43
CA GLY A 74 69.09 8.14 -22.65
C GLY A 74 70.43 7.55 -22.20
N ARG A 75 70.38 6.35 -21.61
CA ARG A 75 71.53 5.61 -21.08
C ARG A 75 71.49 4.17 -21.58
N LEU A 76 72.28 3.90 -22.62
CA LEU A 76 72.44 2.59 -23.22
C LEU A 76 73.64 1.86 -22.62
N SER A 77 73.49 0.57 -22.34
CA SER A 77 74.62 -0.29 -21.95
C SER A 77 74.53 -1.65 -22.63
N PHE A 78 75.67 -2.14 -23.10
CA PHE A 78 75.82 -3.48 -23.68
C PHE A 78 76.57 -4.41 -22.72
N SER A 79 76.12 -5.65 -22.62
CA SER A 79 76.72 -6.68 -21.76
C SER A 79 76.66 -8.06 -22.41
N ASN A 80 77.46 -9.01 -21.91
CA ASN A 80 77.55 -10.39 -22.44
C ASN A 80 77.77 -10.43 -23.97
N THR A 81 78.62 -9.54 -24.48
CA THR A 81 78.85 -9.40 -25.92
C THR A 81 79.73 -10.52 -26.48
N SER A 82 79.49 -10.87 -27.74
CA SER A 82 80.22 -11.87 -28.52
C SER A 82 80.34 -11.40 -29.97
N VAL A 83 81.44 -11.77 -30.63
CA VAL A 83 81.76 -11.38 -32.02
C VAL A 83 81.86 -12.63 -32.89
N ALA A 84 81.22 -12.59 -34.06
CA ALA A 84 81.24 -13.66 -35.05
C ALA A 84 81.36 -13.06 -36.46
N GLY A 85 82.60 -12.89 -36.93
CA GLY A 85 82.88 -12.11 -38.14
C GLY A 85 82.44 -10.66 -37.94
N ASP A 86 81.73 -10.10 -38.92
CA ASP A 86 81.22 -8.73 -38.91
C ASP A 86 80.04 -8.52 -37.93
N THR A 87 79.59 -9.57 -37.23
CA THR A 87 78.41 -9.51 -36.35
C THR A 87 78.77 -9.48 -34.87
N VAL A 88 78.21 -8.51 -34.14
CA VAL A 88 78.27 -8.41 -32.67
C VAL A 88 76.90 -8.76 -32.09
N LYS A 89 76.84 -9.66 -31.11
CA LYS A 89 75.59 -10.00 -30.39
C LYS A 89 75.79 -9.87 -28.89
N GLY A 90 74.76 -9.46 -28.16
CA GLY A 90 74.82 -9.37 -26.70
C GLY A 90 73.47 -9.07 -26.06
N LYS A 91 73.51 -8.64 -24.80
CA LYS A 91 72.36 -8.03 -24.09
C LYS A 91 72.49 -6.52 -24.07
N PHE A 92 71.36 -5.83 -24.10
CA PHE A 92 71.29 -4.39 -23.85
C PHE A 92 70.40 -4.07 -22.66
N SER A 93 70.65 -2.89 -22.09
CA SER A 93 69.84 -2.25 -21.06
C SER A 93 69.81 -0.76 -21.38
N TYR A 94 68.62 -0.18 -21.47
CA TYR A 94 68.40 1.22 -21.83
C TYR A 94 67.43 1.89 -20.85
N ALA A 95 67.68 3.15 -20.49
CA ALA A 95 66.81 3.96 -19.64
C ALA A 95 66.89 5.43 -20.04
N ASP A 96 65.77 6.15 -19.99
CA ASP A 96 65.70 7.60 -20.23
C ASP A 96 64.72 8.26 -19.22
N ASP A 97 64.43 9.55 -19.36
CA ASP A 97 63.49 10.25 -18.48
C ASP A 97 62.01 10.10 -18.86
N GLU A 98 61.70 9.71 -20.10
CA GLU A 98 60.32 9.50 -20.56
C GLU A 98 59.77 8.16 -20.05
N LEU A 99 60.55 7.09 -20.16
CA LEU A 99 60.25 5.76 -19.62
C LEU A 99 59.95 5.82 -18.11
N LYS A 100 60.72 6.61 -17.34
CA LYS A 100 60.46 6.86 -15.91
C LYS A 100 59.12 7.55 -15.68
N GLY A 101 58.68 8.42 -16.58
CA GLY A 101 57.36 9.04 -16.56
C GLY A 101 56.23 8.02 -16.65
N PHE A 102 56.45 6.91 -17.37
CA PHE A 102 55.54 5.76 -17.45
C PHE A 102 55.78 4.70 -16.36
N GLY A 103 56.64 4.96 -15.37
CA GLY A 103 56.96 4.01 -14.30
C GLY A 103 57.90 2.87 -14.71
N VAL A 104 58.57 2.98 -15.86
CA VAL A 104 59.52 1.98 -16.38
C VAL A 104 60.95 2.48 -16.15
N ASP A 105 61.64 1.92 -15.14
CA ASP A 105 63.00 2.34 -14.79
C ASP A 105 64.03 2.05 -15.90
N THR A 106 63.86 0.96 -16.65
CA THR A 106 64.84 0.44 -17.62
C THR A 106 64.18 -0.61 -18.52
N ILE A 107 64.41 -0.55 -19.83
CA ILE A 107 64.10 -1.63 -20.78
C ILE A 107 65.31 -2.55 -20.95
N THR A 108 65.08 -3.87 -21.04
CA THR A 108 66.16 -4.85 -21.23
C THR A 108 65.87 -5.82 -22.38
N GLY A 109 66.93 -6.35 -22.97
CA GLY A 109 66.78 -7.24 -24.11
C GLY A 109 68.08 -7.82 -24.66
N THR A 110 68.00 -8.39 -25.85
CA THR A 110 69.15 -8.85 -26.65
C THR A 110 69.32 -7.98 -27.88
N PHE A 111 70.55 -7.83 -28.38
CA PHE A 111 70.81 -7.14 -29.64
C PHE A 111 71.72 -7.95 -30.56
N GLU A 112 71.58 -7.71 -31.86
CA GLU A 112 72.45 -8.21 -32.92
C GLU A 112 72.75 -7.06 -33.88
N SER A 113 74.02 -6.75 -34.09
CA SER A 113 74.49 -5.65 -34.92
C SER A 113 75.54 -6.13 -35.92
N VAL A 114 75.52 -5.54 -37.12
CA VAL A 114 76.49 -5.83 -38.19
C VAL A 114 77.35 -4.59 -38.45
N VAL A 115 78.67 -4.80 -38.46
CA VAL A 115 79.68 -3.78 -38.70
C VAL A 115 80.53 -4.16 -39.91
N VAL A 116 80.45 -3.38 -40.99
CA VAL A 116 81.22 -3.60 -42.21
C VAL A 116 82.16 -2.43 -42.42
N GLN A 117 83.46 -2.70 -42.67
CA GLN A 117 84.49 -1.66 -42.89
C GLN A 117 84.54 -0.58 -41.78
N GLY A 118 84.36 -0.98 -40.52
CA GLY A 118 84.35 -0.07 -39.37
C GLY A 118 83.10 0.80 -39.26
N LYS A 119 82.00 0.43 -39.94
CA LYS A 119 80.72 1.15 -39.93
C LYS A 119 79.56 0.24 -39.53
N LEU A 120 78.66 0.74 -38.68
CA LEU A 120 77.38 0.08 -38.37
C LEU A 120 76.50 0.10 -39.62
N THR A 121 76.13 -1.09 -40.11
CA THR A 121 75.17 -1.28 -41.21
C THR A 121 73.81 -1.75 -40.70
N SER A 122 73.75 -2.38 -39.53
CA SER A 122 72.48 -2.64 -38.86
C SER A 122 72.62 -2.85 -37.36
N MET A 123 71.51 -2.66 -36.63
CA MET A 123 71.35 -3.13 -35.26
C MET A 123 69.88 -3.49 -35.02
N LYS A 124 69.64 -4.75 -34.64
CA LYS A 124 68.34 -5.26 -34.23
C LYS A 124 68.32 -5.51 -32.74
N ALA A 125 67.52 -4.76 -32.00
CA ALA A 125 67.22 -4.94 -30.60
C ALA A 125 65.91 -5.73 -30.42
N LEU A 126 65.93 -6.73 -29.55
CA LEU A 126 64.77 -7.51 -29.14
C LEU A 126 64.54 -7.29 -27.64
N ILE A 127 63.46 -6.59 -27.25
CA ILE A 127 63.10 -6.41 -25.84
C ILE A 127 62.60 -7.72 -25.23
N ASP A 128 62.90 -7.95 -23.96
CA ASP A 128 62.49 -9.18 -23.26
C ASP A 128 61.01 -9.19 -22.83
N GLU A 129 60.48 -10.39 -22.56
CA GLU A 129 59.08 -10.58 -22.15
C GLU A 129 58.69 -9.76 -20.91
N LYS A 130 59.64 -9.50 -20.00
CA LYS A 130 59.40 -8.69 -18.81
C LYS A 130 59.19 -7.22 -19.17
N THR A 131 60.00 -6.70 -20.08
CA THR A 131 59.86 -5.36 -20.65
C THR A 131 58.56 -5.23 -21.44
N GLN A 132 58.20 -6.24 -22.23
CA GLN A 132 56.92 -6.30 -22.94
C GLN A 132 55.73 -6.26 -21.95
N GLN A 133 55.77 -7.05 -20.87
CA GLN A 133 54.75 -7.01 -19.81
C GLN A 133 54.65 -5.64 -19.12
N MET A 134 55.76 -4.94 -18.92
CA MET A 134 55.76 -3.58 -18.36
C MET A 134 55.05 -2.58 -19.28
N PHE A 135 55.34 -2.59 -20.59
CA PHE A 135 54.62 -1.74 -21.55
C PHE A 135 53.13 -2.10 -21.65
N ALA A 136 52.79 -3.39 -21.65
CA ALA A 136 51.39 -3.83 -21.67
C ALA A 136 50.62 -3.35 -20.43
N ALA A 137 51.25 -3.29 -19.26
CA ALA A 137 50.65 -2.76 -18.04
C ALA A 137 50.56 -1.22 -18.02
N ALA A 138 51.59 -0.52 -18.54
CA ALA A 138 51.63 0.94 -18.57
C ALA A 138 50.61 1.55 -19.55
N PHE A 139 50.20 0.80 -20.58
CA PHE A 139 49.20 1.21 -21.58
C PHE A 139 47.87 0.44 -21.48
N ALA A 140 47.65 -0.32 -20.40
CA ALA A 140 46.35 -0.90 -20.12
C ALA A 140 45.31 0.21 -19.85
N PRO A 141 44.06 0.09 -20.32
CA PRO A 141 43.00 0.99 -19.89
C PRO A 141 42.83 0.89 -18.36
N PRO A 142 42.50 1.99 -17.67
CA PRO A 142 42.27 1.95 -16.24
C PRO A 142 41.14 0.98 -15.89
N GLU A 143 41.33 0.23 -14.80
CA GLU A 143 40.37 -0.79 -14.35
C GLU A 143 38.93 -0.22 -14.23
N PRO A 144 37.91 -1.00 -14.61
CA PRO A 144 36.50 -0.69 -14.38
C PRO A 144 36.22 -0.26 -12.94
N ARG A 145 35.48 0.83 -12.77
CA ARG A 145 35.10 1.34 -11.44
C ARG A 145 33.68 0.96 -11.10
N GLU A 146 33.44 0.61 -9.85
CA GLU A 146 32.12 0.58 -9.23
C GLU A 146 31.89 1.92 -8.53
N LEU A 147 30.87 2.67 -8.97
CA LEU A 147 30.51 3.99 -8.46
C LEU A 147 29.09 3.97 -7.88
N THR A 148 28.82 4.75 -6.84
CA THR A 148 27.51 4.86 -6.19
C THR A 148 26.92 6.26 -6.35
N LEU A 149 25.65 6.33 -6.73
CA LEU A 149 24.80 7.52 -6.74
C LEU A 149 23.68 7.35 -5.72
N VAL A 150 23.22 8.47 -5.15
CA VAL A 150 22.08 8.48 -4.21
C VAL A 150 20.79 8.75 -4.99
N VAL A 151 19.76 7.93 -4.75
CA VAL A 151 18.41 8.10 -5.30
C VAL A 151 17.44 8.49 -4.17
N GLY A 152 17.02 9.76 -4.17
CA GLY A 152 16.27 10.34 -3.06
C GLY A 152 17.13 10.59 -1.81
N ALA A 153 16.80 11.62 -1.05
CA ALA A 153 17.39 11.85 0.27
C ALA A 153 16.33 12.45 1.21
N GLY A 154 16.56 12.37 2.51
CA GLY A 154 15.55 12.80 3.48
C GLY A 154 15.74 12.16 4.84
N GLU A 155 14.94 12.60 5.80
CA GLU A 155 14.86 12.11 7.19
C GLU A 155 13.39 12.26 7.65
N ASP A 156 12.88 11.33 8.45
CA ASP A 156 11.51 11.29 8.97
C ASP A 156 10.40 11.51 7.92
N THR A 157 9.73 12.66 7.95
CA THR A 157 8.64 13.08 7.05
C THR A 157 9.10 14.10 6.00
N VAL A 158 10.41 14.24 5.78
CA VAL A 158 11.03 15.30 4.95
C VAL A 158 11.83 14.66 3.81
N SER A 159 11.53 15.06 2.55
CA SER A 159 12.12 14.45 1.35
C SER A 159 12.69 15.43 0.32
N VAL A 160 13.83 15.02 -0.21
CA VAL A 160 14.54 15.54 -1.38
C VAL A 160 14.32 14.56 -2.54
N ASN A 161 13.34 14.86 -3.37
CA ASN A 161 12.94 14.09 -4.54
C ASN A 161 13.85 14.37 -5.75
N ALA A 162 15.11 13.94 -5.67
CA ALA A 162 16.16 14.13 -6.68
C ALA A 162 17.12 12.93 -6.80
N PHE A 163 17.80 12.80 -7.94
CA PHE A 163 19.02 11.99 -8.04
C PHE A 163 20.21 12.86 -7.64
N LEU A 164 21.15 12.31 -6.88
CA LEU A 164 22.22 13.07 -6.24
C LEU A 164 23.59 12.39 -6.48
N PRO A 165 24.51 13.04 -7.21
CA PRO A 165 24.28 14.19 -8.10
C PRO A 165 23.32 13.84 -9.25
N SER A 166 22.64 14.86 -9.77
CA SER A 166 21.75 14.73 -10.93
C SER A 166 22.51 14.49 -12.23
N GLN A 167 23.79 14.84 -12.30
CA GLN A 167 24.65 14.63 -13.47
C GLN A 167 26.01 14.07 -13.05
N VAL A 168 26.47 13.01 -13.72
CA VAL A 168 27.81 12.44 -13.49
C VAL A 168 28.46 12.00 -14.80
N THR A 169 29.78 12.10 -14.87
CA THR A 169 30.59 11.59 -15.97
C THR A 169 31.33 10.33 -15.53
N VAL A 170 31.20 9.26 -16.31
CA VAL A 170 31.82 7.94 -16.08
C VAL A 170 32.49 7.44 -17.36
N ARG A 171 33.25 6.36 -17.30
CA ARG A 171 33.91 5.76 -18.47
C ARG A 171 33.12 4.58 -19.04
N VAL A 172 33.36 4.26 -20.31
CA VAL A 172 33.03 2.94 -20.85
C VAL A 172 33.71 1.88 -20.00
N GLY A 173 32.93 0.93 -19.51
CA GLY A 173 33.35 -0.13 -18.59
C GLY A 173 33.02 0.14 -17.12
N ASP A 174 32.78 1.39 -16.70
CA ASP A 174 32.38 1.68 -15.32
C ASP A 174 30.94 1.17 -15.04
N THR A 175 30.72 0.67 -13.83
CA THR A 175 29.41 0.36 -13.27
C THR A 175 28.93 1.50 -12.38
N VAL A 176 27.68 1.91 -12.56
CA VAL A 176 27.00 2.86 -11.69
C VAL A 176 25.90 2.15 -10.92
N THR A 177 25.93 2.27 -9.60
CA THR A 177 24.93 1.75 -8.67
C THR A 177 24.14 2.90 -8.07
N TRP A 178 22.81 2.87 -8.19
CA TRP A 178 21.91 3.76 -7.48
C TRP A 178 21.48 3.10 -6.16
N LYS A 179 21.69 3.80 -5.05
CA LYS A 179 21.30 3.39 -3.70
C LYS A 179 20.31 4.41 -3.09
N PRO A 180 19.20 3.99 -2.45
CA PRO A 180 18.28 4.90 -1.79
C PRO A 180 18.96 5.64 -0.65
N GLY A 181 18.50 6.87 -0.41
CA GLY A 181 18.87 7.62 0.79
C GLY A 181 18.27 7.02 2.07
N HIS A 182 18.39 7.75 3.18
CA HIS A 182 17.89 7.33 4.50
C HIS A 182 16.35 7.32 4.64
N LEU A 183 15.61 7.80 3.64
CA LEU A 183 14.15 7.90 3.65
C LEU A 183 13.52 6.69 2.92
N ASP A 184 12.37 6.21 3.40
CA ASP A 184 11.67 5.08 2.78
C ASP A 184 10.66 5.47 1.67
N GLU A 185 10.83 6.64 1.06
CA GLU A 185 10.02 7.04 -0.08
C GLU A 185 10.38 6.17 -1.30
N PRO A 186 9.40 5.63 -2.05
CA PRO A 186 9.69 4.82 -3.22
C PRO A 186 10.18 5.67 -4.39
N HIS A 187 11.31 5.28 -4.97
CA HIS A 187 11.85 5.87 -6.20
C HIS A 187 12.00 4.83 -7.31
N SER A 188 12.26 5.27 -8.54
CA SER A 188 12.76 4.40 -9.60
C SER A 188 13.93 5.05 -10.32
N VAL A 189 14.78 4.22 -10.92
CA VAL A 189 15.79 4.60 -11.90
C VAL A 189 15.34 3.98 -13.21
N THR A 190 14.95 4.79 -14.20
CA THR A 190 14.39 4.30 -15.44
C THR A 190 14.99 5.02 -16.65
N PHE A 191 15.77 4.30 -17.44
CA PHE A 191 16.28 4.72 -18.74
C PHE A 191 15.22 4.42 -19.80
N LEU A 192 14.64 5.46 -20.39
CA LEU A 192 13.54 5.30 -21.36
C LEU A 192 14.01 4.98 -22.78
N SER A 193 15.28 5.25 -23.13
CA SER A 193 15.82 5.10 -24.49
C SER A 193 14.95 5.78 -25.58
N GLY A 194 14.31 6.91 -25.24
CA GLY A 194 13.39 7.64 -26.13
C GLY A 194 11.94 7.13 -26.14
N GLY A 195 11.59 6.15 -25.31
CA GLY A 195 10.20 5.73 -25.06
C GLY A 195 9.40 6.71 -24.19
N GLU A 196 8.09 6.50 -24.10
CA GLU A 196 7.21 7.28 -23.23
C GLU A 196 7.39 6.90 -21.74
N ARG A 197 7.20 7.87 -20.82
CA ARG A 197 7.18 7.60 -19.37
C ARG A 197 6.00 6.67 -19.04
N PRO A 198 6.22 5.49 -18.42
CA PRO A 198 5.13 4.62 -18.00
C PRO A 198 4.18 5.33 -17.02
N ALA A 199 2.87 5.07 -17.12
CA ALA A 199 1.93 5.53 -16.11
C ALA A 199 2.26 4.88 -14.74
N PRO A 200 2.22 5.60 -13.60
CA PRO A 200 2.49 5.00 -12.28
C PRO A 200 1.50 3.90 -11.89
N VAL A 201 0.22 4.09 -12.24
CA VAL A 201 -0.86 3.12 -12.04
C VAL A 201 -1.55 2.82 -13.36
N ILE A 202 -2.08 1.61 -13.50
CA ILE A 202 -2.89 1.16 -14.64
C ILE A 202 -4.09 0.35 -14.14
N PRO A 203 -5.19 0.24 -14.92
CA PRO A 203 -6.28 -0.68 -14.59
C PRO A 203 -5.78 -2.13 -14.46
N ILE A 204 -6.34 -2.88 -13.51
CA ILE A 204 -6.16 -4.32 -13.42
C ILE A 204 -6.91 -4.96 -14.60
N LYS A 205 -6.21 -5.81 -15.36
CA LYS A 205 -6.77 -6.43 -16.57
C LYS A 205 -7.88 -7.41 -16.19
N GLY A 206 -9.13 -6.99 -16.40
CA GLY A 206 -10.32 -7.76 -16.02
C GLY A 206 -10.89 -7.41 -14.64
N GLY A 207 -10.31 -6.43 -13.94
CA GLY A 207 -10.89 -5.83 -12.74
C GLY A 207 -12.02 -4.84 -13.06
N GLY A 208 -12.70 -4.37 -12.02
CA GLY A 208 -13.70 -3.31 -12.08
C GLY A 208 -13.10 -1.92 -12.39
N PRO A 209 -13.96 -0.90 -12.59
CA PRO A 209 -13.51 0.45 -12.97
C PRO A 209 -12.69 1.18 -11.91
N THR A 210 -12.71 0.70 -10.66
CA THR A 210 -11.92 1.19 -9.52
C THR A 210 -10.65 0.37 -9.26
N ASP A 211 -10.51 -0.78 -9.91
CA ASP A 211 -9.48 -1.76 -9.61
C ASP A 211 -8.23 -1.41 -10.42
N VAL A 212 -7.34 -0.65 -9.80
CA VAL A 212 -6.06 -0.24 -10.38
C VAL A 212 -4.91 -0.92 -9.65
N GLN A 213 -3.80 -1.12 -10.36
CA GLN A 213 -2.55 -1.65 -9.83
C GLN A 213 -1.43 -0.65 -10.08
N LEU A 214 -0.36 -0.72 -9.28
CA LEU A 214 0.92 -0.16 -9.70
C LEU A 214 1.31 -0.79 -11.04
N ASN A 215 1.74 0.03 -12.00
CA ASN A 215 2.13 -0.47 -13.31
C ASN A 215 3.33 -1.42 -13.17
N PRO A 216 3.27 -2.67 -13.67
CA PRO A 216 4.38 -3.61 -13.57
C PRO A 216 5.70 -3.09 -14.15
N GLN A 217 5.67 -2.21 -15.16
CA GLN A 217 6.87 -1.55 -15.73
C GLN A 217 7.51 -0.52 -14.78
N THR A 218 6.77 -0.06 -13.77
CA THR A 218 7.21 0.87 -12.73
C THR A 218 7.53 0.13 -11.44
N ALA A 219 6.72 -0.87 -11.09
CA ALA A 219 6.80 -1.64 -9.87
C ALA A 219 8.01 -2.57 -9.83
N PHE A 220 8.28 -3.29 -10.92
CA PHE A 220 9.27 -4.36 -10.96
C PHE A 220 10.47 -3.99 -11.86
N PRO A 221 11.68 -4.48 -11.51
CA PRO A 221 12.84 -4.33 -12.38
C PRO A 221 12.59 -4.97 -13.75
N THR A 222 13.19 -4.39 -14.79
CA THR A 222 13.21 -4.99 -16.14
C THR A 222 13.99 -6.31 -16.18
N ARG A 223 14.85 -6.53 -15.19
CA ARG A 223 15.67 -7.72 -14.96
C ARG A 223 15.08 -8.59 -13.85
N ALA A 224 15.13 -9.91 -14.02
CA ALA A 224 14.72 -10.86 -12.98
C ALA A 224 15.62 -10.76 -11.72
N PRO A 225 15.06 -10.88 -10.50
CA PRO A 225 15.85 -10.91 -9.27
C PRO A 225 16.98 -11.94 -9.32
N GLY A 226 18.19 -11.55 -8.88
CA GLY A 226 19.35 -12.45 -8.78
C GLY A 226 20.16 -12.70 -10.06
N ALA A 227 19.80 -12.13 -11.22
CA ALA A 227 20.65 -12.20 -12.42
C ALA A 227 21.99 -11.42 -12.27
N PRO A 228 22.98 -11.53 -13.19
CA PRO A 228 24.21 -10.72 -13.16
C PRO A 228 23.96 -9.21 -13.38
N VAL A 229 24.93 -8.35 -13.04
CA VAL A 229 24.87 -6.90 -13.36
C VAL A 229 24.62 -6.70 -14.85
N GLU A 230 23.71 -5.78 -15.19
CA GLU A 230 23.24 -5.59 -16.56
C GLU A 230 24.10 -4.55 -17.28
N THR A 231 24.50 -4.87 -18.51
CA THR A 231 25.25 -3.96 -19.39
C THR A 231 24.29 -3.06 -20.16
N TYR A 232 24.52 -1.74 -20.13
CA TYR A 232 23.71 -0.77 -20.86
C TYR A 232 24.51 -0.07 -21.96
N SER A 233 24.03 -0.20 -23.20
CA SER A 233 24.60 0.38 -24.43
C SER A 233 23.87 1.63 -24.92
N GLY A 234 22.90 2.15 -24.16
CA GLY A 234 22.07 3.29 -24.58
C GLY A 234 20.78 2.93 -25.33
N THR A 235 20.39 1.66 -25.34
CA THR A 235 19.25 1.15 -26.14
C THR A 235 18.34 0.23 -25.35
N GLY A 236 17.03 0.46 -25.45
CA GLY A 236 16.00 -0.32 -24.75
C GLY A 236 15.57 0.32 -23.43
N LEU A 237 14.34 0.02 -22.99
CA LEU A 237 13.86 0.45 -21.68
C LEU A 237 14.50 -0.43 -20.61
N VAL A 238 15.21 0.19 -19.68
CA VAL A 238 15.82 -0.48 -18.52
C VAL A 238 15.38 0.25 -17.26
N GLY A 239 14.90 -0.48 -16.26
CA GLY A 239 14.31 0.08 -15.05
C GLY A 239 14.59 -0.76 -13.81
N SER A 240 14.80 -0.09 -12.68
CA SER A 240 15.02 -0.71 -11.37
C SER A 240 13.79 -1.37 -10.75
N GLY A 241 12.59 -1.07 -11.25
CA GLY A 241 11.37 -1.17 -10.44
C GLY A 241 11.34 -0.10 -9.35
N LEU A 242 10.51 -0.28 -8.33
CA LEU A 242 10.56 0.55 -7.14
C LEU A 242 11.74 0.16 -6.25
N ILE A 243 12.51 1.17 -5.86
CA ILE A 243 13.61 1.12 -4.89
C ILE A 243 13.12 1.82 -3.62
N ARG A 244 13.36 1.21 -2.45
CA ARG A 244 13.01 1.72 -1.12
C ARG A 244 14.16 1.60 -0.13
N GLY A 245 14.28 2.56 0.78
CA GLY A 245 15.32 2.62 1.80
C GLY A 245 15.25 1.48 2.82
N SER A 246 14.04 1.12 3.29
CA SER A 246 13.82 0.03 4.26
C SER A 246 14.17 -1.36 3.73
N LEU A 247 14.27 -1.51 2.41
CA LEU A 247 14.56 -2.78 1.73
C LEU A 247 16.03 -2.92 1.28
N ASP A 248 16.88 -1.92 1.56
CA ASP A 248 18.28 -1.77 1.10
C ASP A 248 18.48 -2.12 -0.39
N GLN A 249 17.47 -1.83 -1.21
CA GLN A 249 17.45 -2.18 -2.63
C GLN A 249 18.46 -1.33 -3.40
N THR A 250 19.28 -1.95 -4.23
CA THR A 250 20.19 -1.24 -5.14
C THR A 250 19.96 -1.65 -6.58
N PHE A 251 20.26 -0.75 -7.50
CA PHE A 251 20.18 -0.99 -8.93
C PHE A 251 21.51 -0.61 -9.59
N SER A 252 22.09 -1.50 -10.41
CA SER A 252 23.43 -1.33 -10.97
C SER A 252 23.47 -1.58 -12.47
N LEU A 253 24.12 -0.71 -13.22
CA LEU A 253 24.35 -0.83 -14.67
C LEU A 253 25.81 -0.56 -15.05
N THR A 254 26.38 -1.45 -15.87
CA THR A 254 27.72 -1.27 -16.46
C THR A 254 27.59 -0.64 -17.85
N PHE A 255 28.19 0.53 -18.08
CA PHE A 255 28.01 1.27 -19.33
C PHE A 255 29.01 0.82 -20.41
N THR A 256 28.52 0.29 -21.54
CA THR A 256 29.37 -0.30 -22.58
C THR A 256 29.59 0.59 -23.80
N THR A 257 29.03 1.79 -23.84
CA THR A 257 29.05 2.67 -25.02
C THR A 257 29.14 4.12 -24.60
N ALA A 258 30.06 4.88 -25.20
CA ALA A 258 30.19 6.31 -24.96
C ALA A 258 28.96 7.08 -25.48
N GLY A 259 28.49 8.06 -24.72
CA GLY A 259 27.26 8.79 -25.02
C GLY A 259 26.67 9.47 -23.78
N THR A 260 25.56 10.17 -23.94
CA THR A 260 24.83 10.81 -22.85
C THR A 260 23.47 10.13 -22.70
N PHE A 261 23.19 9.62 -21.50
CA PHE A 261 22.02 8.80 -21.21
C PHE A 261 21.18 9.44 -20.10
N GLU A 262 19.99 9.89 -20.46
CA GLU A 262 19.00 10.44 -19.54
C GLU A 262 18.20 9.30 -18.88
N TYR A 263 17.93 9.46 -17.58
CA TYR A 263 17.09 8.56 -16.80
C TYR A 263 16.17 9.37 -15.87
N ILE A 264 15.08 8.75 -15.46
CA ILE A 264 14.01 9.39 -14.69
C ILE A 264 13.58 8.54 -13.50
N CYS A 265 13.00 9.18 -12.49
CA CYS A 265 12.04 8.51 -11.61
C CYS A 265 10.66 8.55 -12.29
N VAL A 266 9.94 7.43 -12.27
CA VAL A 266 8.60 7.35 -12.87
C VAL A 266 7.55 7.97 -11.94
N LEU A 267 7.71 7.80 -10.62
CA LEU A 267 6.79 8.34 -9.62
C LEU A 267 6.90 9.87 -9.45
N HIS A 268 8.11 10.42 -9.57
CA HIS A 268 8.39 11.84 -9.31
C HIS A 268 8.73 12.55 -10.62
N PRO A 269 7.77 13.29 -11.24
CA PRO A 269 7.96 13.87 -12.56
C PRO A 269 9.21 14.72 -12.79
N PRO A 270 9.68 15.58 -11.83
CA PRO A 270 10.81 16.47 -12.02
C PRO A 270 12.16 15.81 -11.68
N MET A 271 12.15 14.57 -11.18
CA MET A 271 13.34 13.84 -10.79
C MET A 271 13.94 13.14 -12.01
N THR A 272 14.91 13.82 -12.61
CA THR A 272 15.63 13.42 -13.83
C THR A 272 17.13 13.47 -13.58
N GLY A 273 17.88 12.53 -14.14
CA GLY A 273 19.34 12.51 -14.06
C GLY A 273 19.98 12.11 -15.38
N THR A 274 21.29 12.34 -15.49
CA THR A 274 22.07 12.10 -16.71
C THR A 274 23.41 11.45 -16.41
N ILE A 275 23.69 10.32 -17.08
CA ILE A 275 25.03 9.73 -17.12
C ILE A 275 25.70 10.13 -18.44
N THR A 276 26.86 10.78 -18.37
CA THR A 276 27.72 10.99 -19.54
C THR A 276 28.85 9.97 -19.53
N VAL A 277 28.88 9.09 -20.51
CA VAL A 277 29.89 8.03 -20.65
C VAL A 277 30.94 8.48 -21.65
N VAL A 278 32.17 8.64 -21.19
CA VAL A 278 33.36 8.98 -22.02
C VAL A 278 34.20 7.74 -22.31
N ASP A 279 35.20 7.87 -23.18
CA ASP A 279 36.11 6.77 -23.52
C ASP A 279 36.84 6.21 -22.28
N ALA A 280 37.14 4.91 -22.30
CA ALA A 280 37.83 4.20 -21.22
C ALA A 280 39.21 4.80 -20.88
N THR A 281 39.87 5.48 -21.82
CA THR A 281 41.19 6.10 -21.60
C THR A 281 41.14 7.48 -20.95
N VAL A 282 39.95 8.07 -20.70
CA VAL A 282 39.85 9.41 -20.11
C VAL A 282 40.20 9.37 -18.61
N ALA A 283 41.33 9.98 -18.27
CA ALA A 283 41.82 10.06 -16.89
C ALA A 283 41.03 11.04 -16.01
N ASP A 284 40.55 12.14 -16.58
CA ASP A 284 39.85 13.22 -15.86
C ASP A 284 38.34 12.97 -15.80
N VAL A 285 37.95 12.16 -14.81
CA VAL A 285 36.55 11.83 -14.48
C VAL A 285 36.38 11.82 -12.96
N PRO A 286 35.21 12.26 -12.42
CA PRO A 286 34.96 12.30 -10.97
C PRO A 286 35.27 10.97 -10.27
N SER A 287 35.92 11.05 -9.10
CA SER A 287 36.05 9.93 -8.16
C SER A 287 34.77 9.78 -7.32
N GLN A 288 34.63 8.68 -6.56
CA GLN A 288 33.51 8.54 -5.63
C GLN A 288 33.44 9.70 -4.63
N ALA A 289 34.57 10.18 -4.12
CA ALA A 289 34.61 11.30 -3.19
C ALA A 289 34.15 12.63 -3.82
N ASP A 290 34.39 12.81 -5.12
CA ASP A 290 33.89 13.97 -5.87
C ASP A 290 32.37 13.84 -6.09
N ILE A 291 31.89 12.65 -6.42
CA ILE A 291 30.46 12.33 -6.56
C ILE A 291 29.69 12.58 -5.25
N ASP A 292 30.22 12.09 -4.12
CA ASP A 292 29.65 12.32 -2.79
C ASP A 292 29.61 13.82 -2.43
N ALA A 293 30.66 14.57 -2.81
CA ALA A 293 30.71 16.02 -2.60
C ALA A 293 29.71 16.78 -3.49
N MET A 294 29.52 16.33 -4.75
CA MET A 294 28.51 16.88 -5.67
C MET A 294 27.09 16.60 -5.15
N ALA A 295 26.79 15.37 -4.75
CA ALA A 295 25.52 14.99 -4.13
C ALA A 295 25.15 15.92 -2.97
N LYS A 296 26.08 16.08 -2.01
CA LYS A 296 25.91 16.95 -0.85
C LYS A 296 25.72 18.44 -1.20
N ALA A 297 26.36 18.91 -2.27
CA ALA A 297 26.22 20.29 -2.75
C ALA A 297 24.87 20.54 -3.41
N GLU A 298 24.33 19.56 -4.15
CA GLU A 298 22.99 19.63 -4.76
C GLU A 298 21.86 19.47 -3.71
N GLU A 299 22.07 18.65 -2.69
CA GLU A 299 21.10 18.37 -1.61
C GLU A 299 20.88 19.57 -0.66
N ALA A 300 21.95 20.28 -0.29
CA ALA A 300 21.91 21.36 0.69
C ALA A 300 20.86 22.47 0.43
N PRO A 301 20.73 23.05 -0.79
CA PRO A 301 19.70 24.06 -1.06
C PRO A 301 18.28 23.47 -1.03
N LEU A 302 18.11 22.18 -1.32
CA LEU A 302 16.82 21.49 -1.28
C LEU A 302 16.37 21.27 0.17
N ARG A 303 17.25 20.80 1.07
CA ARG A 303 16.95 20.74 2.51
C ARG A 303 16.56 22.10 3.09
N ALA A 304 17.31 23.15 2.78
CA ALA A 304 16.98 24.51 3.21
C ALA A 304 15.66 25.02 2.62
N GLN A 305 15.20 24.50 1.47
CA GLN A 305 13.85 24.77 0.96
C GLN A 305 12.78 24.06 1.79
N ILE A 306 13.02 22.81 2.22
CA ILE A 306 12.07 22.03 3.00
C ILE A 306 11.82 22.67 4.38
N GLU A 307 12.88 23.11 5.06
CA GLU A 307 12.77 23.85 6.33
C GLU A 307 11.80 25.05 6.23
N ARG A 308 11.89 25.84 5.15
CA ARG A 308 11.04 27.02 4.92
C ARG A 308 9.57 26.67 4.65
N ILE A 309 9.28 25.58 3.93
CA ILE A 309 7.89 25.17 3.66
C ILE A 309 7.24 24.54 4.89
N VAL A 310 8.00 23.81 5.71
CA VAL A 310 7.54 23.26 7.00
C VAL A 310 7.21 24.40 7.97
N GLU A 311 8.11 25.37 8.16
CA GLU A 311 7.87 26.54 9.02
C GLU A 311 6.64 27.37 8.55
N ALA A 312 6.41 27.44 7.23
CA ALA A 312 5.25 28.14 6.67
C ALA A 312 3.93 27.42 6.96
N GLY A 313 3.86 26.10 6.76
CA GLY A 313 2.64 25.30 6.88
C GLY A 313 2.26 24.88 8.31
N GLN A 314 3.16 25.06 9.29
CA GLN A 314 2.86 24.90 10.72
C GLN A 314 1.86 25.95 11.28
N LYS A 315 1.49 26.97 10.47
CA LYS A 315 0.57 28.04 10.88
C LYS A 315 -0.89 27.63 10.73
N VAL A 316 -1.51 27.25 11.83
CA VAL A 316 -2.96 27.05 11.92
C VAL A 316 -3.71 28.33 11.53
N ARG A 317 -4.64 28.24 10.57
CA ARG A 317 -5.64 29.28 10.28
C ARG A 317 -6.98 28.87 10.88
N SER A 318 -7.76 29.84 11.34
CA SER A 318 -9.07 29.59 11.94
C SER A 318 -10.06 30.71 11.59
N GLU A 319 -11.32 30.34 11.33
CA GLU A 319 -12.40 31.26 10.96
C GLU A 319 -13.67 30.98 11.81
N PRO A 320 -14.49 31.99 12.14
CA PRO A 320 -15.71 31.77 12.93
C PRO A 320 -16.72 30.86 12.21
N GLY A 321 -17.18 29.82 12.90
CA GLY A 321 -18.22 28.90 12.46
C GLY A 321 -19.62 29.27 12.99
N PRO A 322 -20.67 28.52 12.59
CA PRO A 322 -22.03 28.71 13.09
C PRO A 322 -22.13 28.42 14.59
N ASN A 323 -23.11 29.01 15.27
CA ASN A 323 -23.41 28.74 16.69
C ASN A 323 -22.21 28.93 17.66
N GLY A 324 -21.22 29.75 17.29
CA GLY A 324 -20.02 30.00 18.11
C GLY A 324 -18.93 28.94 17.99
N THR A 325 -19.03 28.02 17.02
CA THR A 325 -17.96 27.08 16.70
C THR A 325 -16.84 27.76 15.89
N THR A 326 -15.76 27.03 15.64
CA THR A 326 -14.60 27.47 14.85
C THR A 326 -14.34 26.48 13.72
N THR A 327 -14.04 26.99 12.52
CA THR A 327 -13.50 26.21 11.42
C THR A 327 -11.98 26.37 11.41
N TRP A 328 -11.27 25.28 11.61
CA TRP A 328 -9.81 25.21 11.65
C TRP A 328 -9.27 24.70 10.31
N PHE A 329 -8.15 25.24 9.85
CA PHE A 329 -7.49 24.86 8.60
C PHE A 329 -6.06 24.42 8.90
N VAL A 330 -5.72 23.21 8.47
CA VAL A 330 -4.43 22.55 8.70
C VAL A 330 -3.90 21.95 7.40
N GLN A 331 -2.58 21.90 7.22
CA GLN A 331 -1.97 21.36 6.00
C GLN A 331 -1.55 19.89 6.14
N ALA A 332 -1.96 19.09 5.17
CA ALA A 332 -1.49 17.73 4.95
C ALA A 332 -0.43 17.76 3.85
N GLY A 333 0.85 17.80 4.28
CA GLY A 333 2.02 17.97 3.44
C GLY A 333 2.28 19.40 2.95
N ALA A 334 3.50 19.66 2.51
CA ALA A 334 3.89 20.90 1.83
C ALA A 334 5.02 20.70 0.80
N GLY A 335 5.17 21.68 -0.07
CA GLY A 335 6.13 21.69 -1.19
C GLY A 335 5.43 21.83 -2.54
N GLY A 336 4.19 21.35 -2.62
CA GLY A 336 3.38 21.30 -3.84
C GLY A 336 3.81 20.16 -4.76
N TRP A 337 2.93 19.77 -5.68
CA TRP A 337 3.22 18.77 -6.70
C TRP A 337 3.21 19.38 -8.11
N PRO A 338 4.21 19.10 -8.98
CA PRO A 338 5.45 18.35 -8.71
C PRO A 338 6.55 19.23 -8.10
N ALA A 339 7.28 18.72 -7.09
CA ALA A 339 8.45 19.39 -6.51
C ALA A 339 9.56 18.40 -6.15
N THR A 340 10.79 18.89 -6.03
CA THR A 340 11.99 18.13 -5.62
C THR A 340 12.32 18.26 -4.13
N ALA A 341 11.51 19.03 -3.38
CA ALA A 341 11.70 19.34 -1.97
C ALA A 341 10.32 19.40 -1.31
N GLN A 342 9.99 18.39 -0.51
CA GLN A 342 8.64 18.13 -0.01
C GLN A 342 8.66 17.71 1.46
N SER A 343 7.54 17.90 2.14
CA SER A 343 7.28 17.34 3.47
C SER A 343 6.00 16.53 3.41
N PHE A 344 6.08 15.26 3.79
CA PHE A 344 4.99 14.31 3.92
C PHE A 344 4.50 14.25 5.37
N ASP A 345 4.19 15.40 5.95
CA ASP A 345 3.76 15.51 7.33
C ASP A 345 2.42 16.24 7.48
N PHE A 346 1.66 15.89 8.52
CA PHE A 346 0.62 16.80 9.00
C PHE A 346 1.34 17.91 9.76
N LEU A 347 1.53 19.06 9.11
CA LEU A 347 2.36 20.14 9.64
C LEU A 347 1.81 20.70 10.97
N VAL A 348 0.53 20.47 11.21
CA VAL A 348 -0.11 20.56 12.52
C VAL A 348 -0.54 19.14 12.90
N LYS A 349 0.35 18.38 13.56
CA LYS A 349 0.11 16.97 13.96
C LYS A 349 -1.05 16.86 14.93
N ASP A 350 -0.96 17.61 16.03
CA ASP A 350 -1.91 17.57 17.12
C ASP A 350 -2.64 18.91 17.22
N ILE A 351 -3.94 18.90 16.97
CA ILE A 351 -4.80 20.08 17.10
C ILE A 351 -5.81 19.87 18.24
N THR A 352 -5.98 20.90 19.07
CA THR A 352 -7.01 20.92 20.11
C THR A 352 -8.15 21.84 19.69
N ILE A 353 -9.37 21.32 19.67
CA ILE A 353 -10.60 22.01 19.25
C ILE A 353 -11.73 21.81 20.28
N GLN A 354 -12.88 22.46 20.08
CA GLN A 354 -14.07 22.25 20.91
C GLN A 354 -15.14 21.41 20.18
N GLU A 355 -16.01 20.73 20.93
CA GLU A 355 -17.19 20.06 20.35
C GLU A 355 -17.99 21.01 19.45
N GLY A 356 -18.36 20.54 18.26
CA GLY A 356 -19.00 21.32 17.19
C GLY A 356 -18.04 22.08 16.27
N ASP A 357 -16.75 22.15 16.58
CA ASP A 357 -15.76 22.72 15.64
C ASP A 357 -15.57 21.81 14.42
N THR A 358 -15.14 22.42 13.31
CA THR A 358 -14.81 21.74 12.05
C THR A 358 -13.32 21.85 11.79
N VAL A 359 -12.68 20.76 11.37
CA VAL A 359 -11.30 20.77 10.85
C VAL A 359 -11.35 20.54 9.34
N ILE A 360 -10.63 21.38 8.61
CA ILE A 360 -10.41 21.28 7.17
C ILE A 360 -8.92 21.00 6.95
N TRP A 361 -8.62 19.83 6.42
CA TRP A 361 -7.29 19.52 5.92
C TRP A 361 -7.18 20.00 4.48
N GLU A 362 -6.12 20.75 4.20
CA GLU A 362 -5.78 21.27 2.87
C GLU A 362 -4.53 20.55 2.36
N SER A 363 -4.53 20.12 1.09
CA SER A 363 -3.36 19.47 0.48
C SER A 363 -3.19 19.83 -0.99
N GLU A 364 -1.94 20.11 -1.37
CA GLU A 364 -1.47 20.37 -2.74
C GLU A 364 -0.56 19.24 -3.25
N MET A 365 -0.59 18.08 -2.59
CA MET A 365 0.22 16.88 -2.89
C MET A 365 -0.56 15.59 -2.58
N PHE A 366 -0.02 14.44 -2.98
CA PHE A 366 -0.64 13.12 -2.85
C PHE A 366 -0.76 12.66 -1.38
N HIS A 367 -1.89 12.95 -0.74
CA HIS A 367 -2.14 12.63 0.67
C HIS A 367 -3.57 12.15 0.92
N ASN A 368 -3.79 11.34 1.95
CA ASN A 368 -5.12 11.17 2.52
C ASN A 368 -5.14 11.49 4.03
N VAL A 369 -6.32 11.81 4.54
CA VAL A 369 -6.64 11.96 5.95
C VAL A 369 -7.66 10.89 6.27
N SER A 370 -7.34 10.02 7.23
CA SER A 370 -8.17 8.85 7.47
C SER A 370 -8.21 8.47 8.96
N PHE A 371 -9.44 8.35 9.48
CA PHE A 371 -9.77 8.05 10.87
C PHE A 371 -10.31 6.63 10.99
N HIS A 372 -9.76 5.89 11.96
CA HIS A 372 -9.97 4.45 12.10
C HIS A 372 -10.19 4.05 13.56
N PRO A 373 -11.16 4.66 14.27
CA PRO A 373 -11.51 4.22 15.62
C PRO A 373 -11.86 2.72 15.60
N GLY A 374 -11.22 1.97 16.49
CA GLY A 374 -11.20 0.51 16.50
C GLY A 374 -10.19 -0.13 15.53
N ARG A 375 -10.18 0.29 14.26
CA ARG A 375 -9.74 -0.57 13.15
C ARG A 375 -8.30 -0.42 12.69
N MET A 376 -7.72 -1.53 12.23
CA MET A 376 -6.50 -1.51 11.42
C MET A 376 -6.68 -0.64 10.17
N HIS A 377 -5.62 0.11 9.88
CA HIS A 377 -5.55 0.99 8.72
C HIS A 377 -5.50 0.17 7.41
N PRO A 378 -6.19 0.58 6.34
CA PRO A 378 -6.13 -0.08 5.05
C PRO A 378 -4.73 0.12 4.44
N GLU A 379 -4.09 -0.97 4.05
CA GLU A 379 -2.82 -0.92 3.30
C GLU A 379 -3.02 -0.16 1.99
N PHE A 380 -2.06 0.68 1.60
CA PHE A 380 -2.13 1.40 0.32
C PHE A 380 -2.01 0.47 -0.90
N VAL A 381 -1.16 -0.55 -0.80
CA VAL A 381 -0.93 -1.56 -1.84
C VAL A 381 -1.20 -2.94 -1.28
N ILE A 382 -2.05 -3.71 -1.96
CA ILE A 382 -2.42 -5.08 -1.64
C ILE A 382 -1.75 -5.98 -2.70
N PRO A 383 -0.73 -6.79 -2.34
CA PRO A 383 -0.18 -7.79 -3.26
C PRO A 383 -1.16 -8.94 -3.43
N ILE A 384 -1.71 -9.09 -4.63
CA ILE A 384 -2.56 -10.22 -5.03
C ILE A 384 -1.65 -11.26 -5.70
N PRO A 385 -1.52 -12.48 -5.14
CA PRO A 385 -0.74 -13.55 -5.76
C PRO A 385 -1.21 -13.88 -7.18
N GLN A 386 -0.28 -14.29 -8.05
CA GLN A 386 -0.57 -14.80 -9.38
C GLN A 386 0.03 -16.21 -9.54
N ASP A 387 -0.67 -17.09 -10.26
CA ASP A 387 -0.20 -18.46 -10.56
C ASP A 387 1.17 -18.47 -11.27
N GLN A 388 1.46 -17.43 -12.07
CA GLN A 388 2.77 -17.20 -12.68
C GLN A 388 3.08 -15.69 -12.78
N GLY A 389 4.33 -15.34 -12.48
CA GLY A 389 4.82 -13.96 -12.49
C GLY A 389 4.82 -13.30 -11.10
N PRO A 390 5.30 -12.05 -10.99
CA PRO A 390 5.24 -11.30 -9.73
C PRO A 390 3.78 -10.97 -9.36
N PRO A 391 3.45 -10.70 -8.08
CA PRO A 391 2.08 -10.41 -7.66
C PRO A 391 1.51 -9.15 -8.34
N ILE A 392 0.19 -9.10 -8.53
CA ILE A 392 -0.51 -7.86 -8.90
C ILE A 392 -0.48 -6.95 -7.69
N LEU A 393 0.18 -5.80 -7.80
CA LEU A 393 0.23 -4.79 -6.74
C LEU A 393 -1.01 -3.90 -6.85
N SER A 394 -2.16 -4.41 -6.40
CA SER A 394 -3.43 -3.69 -6.41
C SER A 394 -3.36 -2.49 -5.48
N VAL A 395 -3.88 -1.34 -5.90
CA VAL A 395 -3.97 -0.15 -5.04
C VAL A 395 -5.34 -0.16 -4.35
N ASN A 396 -5.35 0.03 -3.03
CA ASN A 396 -6.54 -0.19 -2.22
C ASN A 396 -7.62 0.88 -2.42
N PRO A 397 -8.86 0.53 -2.80
CA PRO A 397 -9.93 1.49 -2.99
C PRO A 397 -10.35 2.23 -1.70
N GLU A 398 -10.16 1.66 -0.50
CA GLU A 398 -10.42 2.39 0.77
C GLU A 398 -9.44 3.57 1.00
N VAL A 399 -8.25 3.52 0.38
CA VAL A 399 -7.27 4.62 0.39
C VAL A 399 -7.50 5.58 -0.76
N LEU A 400 -7.86 5.08 -1.94
CA LEU A 400 -8.08 5.90 -3.14
C LEU A 400 -9.32 6.79 -3.06
N PHE A 401 -10.45 6.23 -2.59
CA PHE A 401 -11.76 6.85 -2.69
C PHE A 401 -12.25 7.42 -1.35
N PRO A 402 -12.97 8.56 -1.34
CA PRO A 402 -13.50 9.13 -0.10
C PRO A 402 -14.54 8.19 0.55
N HIS A 403 -14.42 7.97 1.86
CA HIS A 403 -15.37 7.21 2.66
C HIS A 403 -15.94 8.10 3.76
N LYS A 404 -17.26 8.37 3.72
CA LYS A 404 -17.94 9.41 4.51
C LYS A 404 -17.23 10.79 4.38
N PRO A 405 -17.18 11.40 3.18
CA PRO A 405 -16.41 12.62 2.94
C PRO A 405 -16.91 13.88 3.69
N ALA A 406 -18.10 13.84 4.29
CA ALA A 406 -18.69 14.95 5.04
C ALA A 406 -19.67 14.44 6.10
N GLY A 407 -19.76 15.14 7.23
CA GLY A 407 -20.69 14.84 8.32
C GLY A 407 -20.12 15.21 9.69
N VAL A 408 -20.83 14.79 10.73
CA VAL A 408 -20.37 14.93 12.13
C VAL A 408 -19.73 13.61 12.56
N PHE A 409 -18.45 13.67 12.90
CA PHE A 409 -17.70 12.55 13.46
C PHE A 409 -17.95 12.46 14.96
N ASP A 410 -18.44 11.31 15.41
CA ASP A 410 -18.77 10.99 16.80
C ASP A 410 -17.68 10.14 17.50
N GLY A 411 -16.56 9.93 16.82
CA GLY A 411 -15.49 9.03 17.25
C GLY A 411 -15.65 7.59 16.80
N THR A 412 -16.57 7.25 15.89
CA THR A 412 -16.84 5.87 15.46
C THR A 412 -16.84 5.64 13.95
N GLY A 413 -16.50 4.39 13.58
CA GLY A 413 -16.42 3.90 12.20
C GLY A 413 -15.27 4.50 11.39
N PHE A 414 -15.02 3.91 10.22
CA PHE A 414 -14.04 4.41 9.24
C PHE A 414 -14.51 5.73 8.61
N TRP A 415 -13.58 6.67 8.43
CA TRP A 415 -13.72 7.90 7.64
C TRP A 415 -12.42 8.16 6.87
N SER A 416 -12.51 8.54 5.60
CA SER A 416 -11.35 8.78 4.73
C SER A 416 -11.64 9.88 3.71
N SER A 417 -10.68 10.77 3.48
CA SER A 417 -10.73 11.79 2.43
C SER A 417 -10.63 11.21 1.01
N GLY A 418 -10.14 9.98 0.86
CA GLY A 418 -9.51 9.54 -0.40
C GLY A 418 -8.23 10.33 -0.70
N ILE A 419 -7.65 10.16 -1.89
CA ILE A 419 -6.47 10.92 -2.31
C ILE A 419 -6.83 12.39 -2.55
N MET A 420 -6.24 13.29 -1.78
CA MET A 420 -6.27 14.73 -1.99
C MET A 420 -5.10 15.22 -2.88
N GLY A 421 -5.21 16.45 -3.37
CA GLY A 421 -4.07 17.27 -3.80
C GLY A 421 -3.44 16.98 -5.18
N ILE A 422 -3.99 16.08 -6.00
CA ILE A 422 -3.53 15.85 -7.38
C ILE A 422 -4.68 15.99 -8.40
N ASP A 423 -4.61 17.03 -9.23
CA ASP A 423 -5.57 17.29 -10.32
C ASP A 423 -5.28 16.47 -11.61
N THR A 424 -4.19 15.69 -11.65
CA THR A 424 -3.68 15.02 -12.88
C THR A 424 -4.06 13.54 -13.02
N MET A 425 -4.70 12.95 -12.01
CA MET A 425 -5.32 11.62 -12.08
C MET A 425 -6.84 11.74 -11.98
N PRO A 426 -7.63 10.87 -12.64
CA PRO A 426 -9.10 10.89 -12.57
C PRO A 426 -9.62 10.25 -11.26
N LEU A 427 -9.03 10.63 -10.12
CA LEU A 427 -9.40 10.16 -8.79
C LEU A 427 -10.25 11.24 -8.08
N PRO A 428 -11.34 10.87 -7.38
CA PRO A 428 -12.38 11.82 -7.00
C PRO A 428 -12.16 12.58 -5.67
N GLY A 429 -10.92 12.75 -5.20
CA GLY A 429 -10.62 13.54 -4.01
C GLY A 429 -10.25 14.98 -4.37
N GLY A 430 -10.86 15.95 -3.68
CA GLY A 430 -10.55 17.37 -3.83
C GLY A 430 -9.24 17.77 -3.14
N LYS A 431 -8.88 19.06 -3.22
CA LYS A 431 -7.75 19.62 -2.46
C LYS A 431 -8.01 19.78 -0.97
N THR A 432 -9.23 19.50 -0.51
CA THR A 432 -9.65 19.66 0.88
C THR A 432 -10.53 18.51 1.36
N PHE A 433 -10.42 18.20 2.66
CA PHE A 433 -11.30 17.31 3.39
C PHE A 433 -11.79 18.01 4.65
N SER A 434 -13.09 17.95 4.93
CA SER A 434 -13.75 18.74 5.99
C SER A 434 -14.58 17.83 6.91
N MET A 435 -14.34 17.92 8.22
CA MET A 435 -15.02 17.07 9.20
C MET A 435 -15.36 17.85 10.47
N THR A 436 -16.63 17.79 10.91
CA THR A 436 -17.10 18.40 12.16
C THR A 436 -17.01 17.38 13.29
N PHE A 437 -16.54 17.76 14.47
CA PHE A 437 -16.35 16.84 15.60
C PHE A 437 -17.46 17.01 16.63
N GLY A 438 -18.33 16.00 16.76
CA GLY A 438 -19.54 16.05 17.59
C GLY A 438 -19.37 15.60 19.05
N LYS A 439 -18.21 15.05 19.42
CA LYS A 439 -18.00 14.41 20.72
C LYS A 439 -16.58 14.65 21.23
N ALA A 440 -16.45 14.95 22.52
CA ALA A 440 -15.16 15.07 23.18
C ALA A 440 -14.37 13.75 23.19
N GLY A 441 -13.04 13.86 23.08
CA GLY A 441 -12.11 12.74 22.98
C GLY A 441 -10.89 13.07 22.13
N THR A 442 -9.89 12.19 22.11
CA THR A 442 -8.71 12.33 21.24
C THR A 442 -8.79 11.29 20.12
N PHE A 443 -8.84 11.77 18.88
CA PHE A 443 -9.04 10.95 17.70
C PHE A 443 -7.79 10.98 16.83
N LYS A 444 -7.11 9.83 16.72
CA LYS A 444 -5.93 9.67 15.85
C LYS A 444 -6.35 9.54 14.39
N TYR A 445 -5.58 10.15 13.51
CA TYR A 445 -5.69 10.02 12.06
C TYR A 445 -4.33 9.86 11.42
N MET A 446 -4.29 9.33 10.20
CA MET A 446 -3.05 9.17 9.44
C MET A 446 -3.25 9.31 7.93
N CYS A 447 -2.11 9.40 7.24
CA CYS A 447 -2.01 9.19 5.81
C CYS A 447 -1.61 7.73 5.55
N ALA A 448 -2.50 6.93 4.98
CA ALA A 448 -2.27 5.51 4.69
C ALA A 448 -1.16 5.26 3.65
N ILE A 449 -0.86 6.28 2.82
CA ILE A 449 0.19 6.25 1.79
C ILE A 449 1.59 6.39 2.42
N HIS A 450 1.71 7.29 3.40
CA HIS A 450 2.97 7.70 4.05
C HIS A 450 3.03 7.23 5.51
N ARG A 451 2.33 6.14 5.83
CA ARG A 451 2.31 5.52 7.17
C ARG A 451 3.72 5.14 7.62
N GLU A 452 4.50 4.56 6.71
CA GLU A 452 5.87 4.08 6.95
C GLU A 452 6.84 5.24 7.23
N LEU A 453 6.52 6.45 6.76
CA LEU A 453 7.23 7.70 7.07
C LEU A 453 6.73 8.38 8.36
N GLY A 454 5.79 7.76 9.08
CA GLY A 454 5.25 8.28 10.35
C GLY A 454 4.20 9.39 10.21
N MET A 455 3.62 9.61 9.03
CA MET A 455 2.64 10.68 8.77
C MET A 455 1.31 10.45 9.51
N THR A 456 1.27 10.89 10.77
CA THR A 456 0.19 10.67 11.74
C THR A 456 -0.11 11.95 12.52
N GLY A 457 -1.32 12.06 13.05
CA GLY A 457 -1.76 13.20 13.85
C GLY A 457 -2.94 12.86 14.77
N SER A 458 -3.36 13.82 15.60
CA SER A 458 -4.53 13.69 16.44
C SER A 458 -5.37 14.96 16.50
N VAL A 459 -6.68 14.78 16.61
CA VAL A 459 -7.63 15.84 16.97
C VAL A 459 -8.10 15.60 18.38
N THR A 460 -7.72 16.47 19.32
CA THR A 460 -8.23 16.45 20.69
C THR A 460 -9.41 17.40 20.81
N VAL A 461 -10.59 16.84 21.01
CA VAL A 461 -11.86 17.56 21.13
C VAL A 461 -12.17 17.72 22.61
N THR A 462 -12.15 18.97 23.07
CA THR A 462 -12.56 19.35 24.42
C THR A 462 -14.07 19.57 24.49
N PRO A 463 -14.74 19.22 25.61
CA PRO A 463 -16.14 19.56 25.79
C PRO A 463 -16.36 21.06 25.64
N ARG A 464 -17.43 21.46 24.94
CA ARG A 464 -17.84 22.86 24.90
C ARG A 464 -18.69 23.16 26.13
N ASP A 465 -18.27 24.10 26.98
CA ASP A 465 -19.03 24.51 28.16
C ASP A 465 -20.45 24.96 27.78
N GLN A 466 -21.45 24.09 28.02
CA GLN A 466 -22.86 24.42 27.85
C GLN A 466 -23.41 25.29 29.01
N ALA A 467 -22.54 26.04 29.69
CA ALA A 467 -22.88 26.92 30.83
C ALA A 467 -23.70 28.16 30.41
N SER A 468 -23.84 28.41 29.12
CA SER A 468 -24.87 29.30 28.56
C SER A 468 -25.23 28.85 27.14
N GLY A 469 -26.19 27.94 27.02
CA GLY A 469 -26.84 27.70 25.72
C GLY A 469 -27.39 29.02 25.16
N PRO A 470 -27.26 29.31 23.86
CA PRO A 470 -27.72 30.56 23.29
C PRO A 470 -29.24 30.69 23.50
N THR A 471 -29.67 31.82 24.08
CA THR A 471 -31.09 32.16 24.15
C THR A 471 -31.58 32.44 22.74
N ASN A 472 -32.33 31.50 22.17
CA ASN A 472 -32.77 31.59 20.80
C ASN A 472 -34.09 32.36 20.73
N THR A 473 -34.03 33.61 20.28
CA THR A 473 -35.20 34.46 20.03
C THR A 473 -35.58 34.37 18.55
N VAL A 474 -36.69 33.69 18.26
CA VAL A 474 -37.27 33.62 16.91
C VAL A 474 -38.36 34.68 16.80
N ALA A 475 -38.13 35.69 15.95
CA ALA A 475 -39.14 36.70 15.62
C ALA A 475 -40.01 36.24 14.45
N PHE A 476 -41.31 36.54 14.52
CA PHE A 476 -42.31 36.23 13.49
C PHE A 476 -43.18 37.46 13.20
N GLN A 477 -43.69 37.56 11.98
CA GLN A 477 -44.57 38.64 11.52
C GLN A 477 -45.76 38.07 10.75
N ASP A 478 -46.92 38.70 10.94
CA ASP A 478 -48.17 38.51 10.19
C ASP A 478 -48.84 37.12 10.36
N PHE A 479 -49.66 36.98 11.41
CA PHE A 479 -50.57 35.84 11.61
C PHE A 479 -51.69 35.83 10.55
N GLY A 480 -51.39 35.33 9.36
CA GLY A 480 -52.24 35.50 8.18
C GLY A 480 -53.51 34.65 8.14
N TRP A 481 -54.66 35.23 8.49
CA TRP A 481 -55.95 35.12 7.78
C TRP A 481 -56.94 36.14 8.35
N ASP A 482 -57.07 36.19 9.67
CA ASP A 482 -57.93 37.13 10.39
C ASP A 482 -57.53 38.59 10.07
N PRO A 483 -58.44 39.43 9.55
CA PRO A 483 -58.18 40.85 9.26
C PRO A 483 -57.72 41.65 10.48
N ASP A 484 -58.04 41.20 11.69
CA ASP A 484 -57.89 41.96 12.93
C ASP A 484 -56.61 41.61 13.71
N THR A 485 -55.96 40.49 13.38
CA THR A 485 -54.59 40.13 13.81
C THR A 485 -53.53 40.42 12.73
N LYS A 486 -53.95 40.89 11.55
CA LYS A 486 -53.06 41.12 10.41
C LYS A 486 -52.05 42.24 10.67
N GLY A 487 -50.77 41.96 10.45
CA GLY A 487 -49.65 42.83 10.80
C GLY A 487 -49.19 42.71 12.26
N ALA A 488 -49.79 41.85 13.08
CA ALA A 488 -49.26 41.55 14.40
C ALA A 488 -47.91 40.83 14.29
N SER A 489 -46.99 41.14 15.20
CA SER A 489 -45.65 40.56 15.25
C SER A 489 -45.26 40.18 16.66
N GLY A 490 -44.36 39.21 16.78
CA GLY A 490 -43.94 38.71 18.08
C GLY A 490 -42.62 37.97 18.05
N SER A 491 -42.21 37.48 19.21
CA SER A 491 -41.04 36.61 19.32
C SER A 491 -41.24 35.53 20.36
N VAL A 492 -40.68 34.34 20.10
CA VAL A 492 -40.51 33.27 21.09
C VAL A 492 -39.04 33.20 21.46
N THR A 493 -38.74 33.32 22.75
CA THR A 493 -37.38 33.14 23.29
C THR A 493 -37.31 31.84 24.07
N TYR A 494 -36.43 30.91 23.68
CA TYR A 494 -36.31 29.59 24.33
C TYR A 494 -34.86 29.20 24.64
N SER A 495 -34.69 28.20 25.51
CA SER A 495 -33.41 27.57 25.82
C SER A 495 -33.61 26.05 25.93
N PRO A 496 -32.91 25.23 25.14
CA PRO A 496 -33.00 23.78 25.26
C PRO A 496 -32.16 23.32 26.46
N VAL A 497 -32.82 22.84 27.52
CA VAL A 497 -32.17 22.16 28.65
C VAL A 497 -32.80 20.79 28.81
N ALA A 498 -31.97 19.74 28.65
CA ALA A 498 -32.24 18.33 28.96
C ALA A 498 -33.72 17.95 29.18
N GLY A 499 -34.46 17.80 28.08
CA GLY A 499 -35.84 17.29 28.11
C GLY A 499 -36.94 18.29 28.50
N SER A 500 -36.64 19.60 28.58
CA SER A 500 -37.63 20.64 28.88
C SER A 500 -37.58 21.82 27.90
N PHE A 501 -38.76 22.42 27.65
CA PHE A 501 -38.93 23.70 26.97
C PHE A 501 -39.43 24.74 27.97
N SER A 502 -39.18 26.02 27.68
CA SER A 502 -39.83 27.16 28.31
C SER A 502 -39.73 28.35 27.33
N GLY A 503 -40.78 29.14 27.22
CA GLY A 503 -40.83 30.30 26.34
C GLY A 503 -41.47 31.53 27.00
N GLU A 504 -41.23 32.69 26.41
CA GLU A 504 -42.13 33.85 26.52
C GLU A 504 -42.61 34.22 25.12
N VAL A 505 -43.87 34.68 25.02
CA VAL A 505 -44.48 35.10 23.75
C VAL A 505 -44.97 36.55 23.89
N GLU A 506 -44.29 37.47 23.23
CA GLU A 506 -44.73 38.86 23.14
C GLU A 506 -45.49 39.07 21.82
N VAL A 507 -46.70 39.64 21.86
CA VAL A 507 -47.52 39.90 20.66
C VAL A 507 -47.89 41.38 20.60
N THR A 508 -47.54 42.02 19.48
CA THR A 508 -47.68 43.45 19.27
C THR A 508 -48.47 43.74 17.98
N GLY A 509 -49.26 44.81 17.95
CA GLY A 509 -50.06 45.19 16.78
C GLY A 509 -51.48 44.62 16.75
N LEU A 510 -51.95 44.02 17.85
CA LEU A 510 -53.35 43.62 18.02
C LEU A 510 -54.25 44.84 18.26
N LYS A 511 -55.54 44.76 17.90
CA LYS A 511 -56.49 45.85 18.17
C LYS A 511 -56.72 46.02 19.67
N ALA A 512 -56.85 47.28 20.08
CA ALA A 512 -57.11 47.65 21.46
C ALA A 512 -58.55 47.31 21.87
N ALA A 513 -58.73 46.76 23.08
CA ALA A 513 -60.02 46.41 23.68
C ALA A 513 -60.82 45.32 22.94
N HIS A 514 -60.11 44.33 22.39
CA HIS A 514 -60.65 43.07 21.89
C HIS A 514 -60.13 41.91 22.78
N ASP A 515 -60.91 40.83 22.87
CA ASP A 515 -60.56 39.62 23.63
C ASP A 515 -59.98 38.55 22.70
N TYR A 516 -58.79 38.07 23.03
CA TYR A 516 -58.02 37.13 22.20
C TYR A 516 -57.74 35.83 22.94
N ASN A 517 -57.74 34.72 22.19
CA ASN A 517 -57.28 33.42 22.67
C ASN A 517 -55.99 33.01 21.94
N LEU A 518 -54.95 32.72 22.71
CA LEU A 518 -53.71 32.09 22.23
C LEU A 518 -53.81 30.57 22.43
N TYR A 519 -53.77 29.82 21.34
CA TYR A 519 -53.77 28.36 21.31
C TYR A 519 -52.35 27.82 21.09
N PHE A 520 -51.95 26.88 21.93
CA PHE A 520 -50.74 26.08 21.79
C PHE A 520 -51.12 24.69 21.26
N MET A 521 -50.45 24.24 20.19
CA MET A 521 -50.71 22.93 19.59
C MET A 521 -49.39 22.17 19.35
N ASN A 522 -49.31 20.95 19.90
CA ASN A 522 -48.21 20.01 19.67
C ASN A 522 -48.60 19.03 18.55
N VAL A 523 -47.72 18.83 17.56
CA VAL A 523 -47.92 17.88 16.46
C VAL A 523 -46.72 16.93 16.38
N GLY A 524 -46.95 15.68 16.80
CA GLY A 524 -46.03 14.56 16.59
C GLY A 524 -46.16 13.96 15.18
N VAL A 525 -45.05 13.50 14.61
CA VAL A 525 -45.01 12.93 13.26
C VAL A 525 -45.43 11.45 13.29
N LEU A 526 -46.43 11.10 12.46
CA LEU A 526 -46.97 9.76 12.18
C LEU A 526 -47.73 9.03 13.33
N GLY A 527 -49.07 9.03 13.22
CA GLY A 527 -49.90 7.90 13.67
C GLY A 527 -50.56 7.98 15.04
N ALA A 528 -50.06 8.78 15.97
CA ALA A 528 -50.66 8.95 17.30
C ALA A 528 -50.87 10.44 17.64
N THR A 529 -52.08 10.95 17.42
CA THR A 529 -52.47 12.31 17.83
C THR A 529 -52.94 12.34 19.28
N SER A 530 -52.06 12.70 20.21
CA SER A 530 -52.44 13.40 21.43
C SER A 530 -52.36 14.91 21.18
N MET A 531 -53.46 15.51 20.72
CA MET A 531 -53.57 16.98 20.67
C MET A 531 -53.88 17.50 22.08
N ASP A 532 -52.83 17.77 22.86
CA ASP A 532 -52.95 18.63 24.03
C ASP A 532 -52.98 20.09 23.56
N THR A 533 -54.19 20.63 23.42
CA THR A 533 -54.42 22.04 23.11
C THR A 533 -54.58 22.82 24.42
N GLN A 534 -53.70 23.78 24.68
CA GLN A 534 -53.90 24.73 25.78
C GLN A 534 -54.28 26.11 25.24
N THR A 535 -55.24 26.76 25.91
CA THR A 535 -55.81 28.05 25.53
C THR A 535 -55.57 29.06 26.62
N PHE A 536 -54.97 30.20 26.28
CA PHE A 536 -54.73 31.31 27.17
C PHE A 536 -55.52 32.52 26.68
N ALA A 537 -56.56 32.90 27.43
CA ALA A 537 -57.36 34.09 27.16
C ALA A 537 -56.65 35.34 27.69
N PHE A 538 -56.60 36.40 26.87
CA PHE A 538 -56.02 37.68 27.27
C PHE A 538 -56.71 38.86 26.56
N THR A 539 -56.75 40.01 27.23
CA THR A 539 -57.34 41.26 26.73
C THR A 539 -56.23 42.30 26.54
N THR A 540 -56.24 43.04 25.44
CA THR A 540 -55.23 44.07 25.15
C THR A 540 -55.41 45.32 26.02
N ASP A 541 -54.32 45.91 26.52
CA ASP A 541 -54.30 46.95 27.57
C ASP A 541 -54.69 48.37 27.12
N GLY A 542 -55.50 48.48 26.06
CA GLY A 542 -55.92 49.77 25.50
C GLY A 542 -54.85 50.51 24.68
N GLN A 543 -53.59 50.03 24.63
CA GLN A 543 -52.53 50.60 23.79
C GLN A 543 -52.10 49.70 22.60
N GLY A 544 -52.68 48.51 22.45
CA GLY A 544 -52.47 47.64 21.29
C GLY A 544 -51.21 46.76 21.34
N ALA A 545 -50.58 46.63 22.51
CA ALA A 545 -49.52 45.68 22.78
C ALA A 545 -49.91 44.80 23.97
N ALA A 546 -49.91 43.48 23.81
CA ALA A 546 -50.18 42.54 24.89
C ALA A 546 -48.98 41.61 25.06
N LYS A 547 -48.28 41.75 26.19
CA LYS A 547 -47.16 40.86 26.54
C LYS A 547 -47.71 39.69 27.35
N VAL A 548 -47.62 38.47 26.80
CA VAL A 548 -48.24 37.26 27.37
C VAL A 548 -47.17 36.21 27.66
N SER A 549 -46.56 36.29 28.84
CA SER A 549 -45.55 35.32 29.28
C SER A 549 -46.20 33.97 29.60
N VAL A 550 -46.04 32.98 28.69
CA VAL A 550 -46.50 31.60 28.88
C VAL A 550 -45.31 30.65 29.00
N SER A 551 -44.87 30.39 30.23
CA SER A 551 -43.87 29.35 30.51
C SER A 551 -44.57 28.01 30.72
N GLN A 552 -44.26 27.04 29.86
CA GLN A 552 -44.75 25.66 29.96
C GLN A 552 -43.61 24.68 29.80
N THR A 553 -43.45 23.82 30.81
CA THR A 553 -42.51 22.70 30.82
C THR A 553 -43.20 21.45 30.27
N PHE A 554 -42.56 20.79 29.30
CA PHE A 554 -42.91 19.43 28.87
C PHE A 554 -41.89 18.47 29.46
N ASP A 555 -42.33 17.25 29.80
CA ASP A 555 -41.44 16.15 30.17
C ASP A 555 -41.53 15.10 29.06
N VAL A 556 -40.43 14.92 28.32
CA VAL A 556 -40.34 13.98 27.19
C VAL A 556 -39.80 12.60 27.59
N SER A 557 -39.54 12.36 28.89
CA SER A 557 -38.87 11.13 29.35
C SER A 557 -39.69 9.84 29.17
N GLU A 558 -41.02 9.92 29.05
CA GLU A 558 -41.89 8.77 28.76
C GLU A 558 -42.19 8.57 27.26
N MET A 559 -41.69 9.43 26.37
CA MET A 559 -41.99 9.35 24.93
C MET A 559 -40.85 8.70 24.14
N ALA A 560 -41.16 7.67 23.36
CA ALA A 560 -40.20 7.00 22.50
C ALA A 560 -39.58 7.98 21.48
N PRO A 561 -38.29 7.84 21.12
CA PRO A 561 -37.56 8.87 20.37
C PRO A 561 -38.08 8.98 18.94
N LEU A 562 -38.84 10.04 18.66
CA LEU A 562 -39.27 10.45 17.32
C LEU A 562 -38.41 11.64 16.83
N PRO A 563 -38.11 11.77 15.52
CA PRO A 563 -37.01 12.64 15.08
C PRO A 563 -37.34 14.15 15.01
N ALA A 564 -38.60 14.54 15.13
CA ALA A 564 -39.02 15.95 15.05
C ALA A 564 -40.36 16.20 15.74
N TYR A 565 -40.48 17.36 16.39
CA TYR A 565 -41.72 17.91 16.94
C TYR A 565 -42.04 19.24 16.27
N GLN A 566 -43.30 19.52 15.98
CA GLN A 566 -43.76 20.84 15.56
C GLN A 566 -44.66 21.46 16.63
N VAL A 567 -44.32 22.69 17.03
CA VAL A 567 -45.14 23.52 17.93
C VAL A 567 -45.77 24.64 17.11
N HIS A 568 -47.10 24.70 17.10
CA HIS A 568 -47.88 25.71 16.38
C HIS A 568 -48.53 26.68 17.38
N PHE A 569 -48.53 27.96 17.03
CA PHE A 569 -49.16 29.05 17.79
C PHE A 569 -50.25 29.69 16.94
N LEU A 570 -51.46 29.84 17.49
CA LEU A 570 -52.58 30.50 16.84
C LEU A 570 -53.20 31.54 17.78
N VAL A 571 -53.32 32.79 17.32
CA VAL A 571 -54.06 33.86 18.01
C VAL A 571 -55.38 34.07 17.26
N VAL A 572 -56.50 34.08 17.98
CA VAL A 572 -57.85 34.27 17.42
C VAL A 572 -58.58 35.37 18.18
N ASP A 573 -59.21 36.30 17.46
CA ASP A 573 -60.11 37.32 18.01
C ASP A 573 -61.53 36.74 18.20
N GLU A 574 -62.01 36.64 19.44
CA GLU A 574 -63.34 36.09 19.73
C GLU A 574 -64.50 37.04 19.37
N SER A 575 -64.23 38.28 18.96
CA SER A 575 -65.27 39.24 18.55
C SER A 575 -65.80 39.04 17.12
N THR A 576 -65.25 38.08 16.36
CA THR A 576 -65.63 37.82 14.97
C THR A 576 -66.69 36.70 14.80
N GLU A 577 -67.94 37.07 14.49
CA GLU A 577 -68.99 36.09 14.13
C GLU A 577 -68.71 35.43 12.76
N LEU A 578 -68.12 34.23 12.76
CA LEU A 578 -68.02 33.39 11.57
C LEU A 578 -69.33 32.62 11.30
N ALA A 579 -69.93 32.84 10.12
CA ALA A 579 -71.19 32.21 9.74
C ALA A 579 -71.02 30.70 9.39
N GLU A 580 -71.82 29.84 10.05
CA GLU A 580 -71.80 28.38 9.85
C GLU A 580 -72.36 27.92 8.48
N PRO A 581 -71.73 26.93 7.81
CA PRO A 581 -72.37 26.08 6.81
C PRO A 581 -72.90 24.75 7.44
N PRO A 582 -73.95 24.14 6.89
CA PRO A 582 -74.69 23.06 7.54
C PRO A 582 -73.95 21.71 7.59
N ASN A 583 -73.93 21.11 8.78
CA ASN A 583 -73.28 19.83 9.12
C ASN A 583 -74.24 18.62 8.97
N PRO A 584 -73.98 17.64 8.08
CA PRO A 584 -74.82 16.44 7.94
C PRO A 584 -74.43 15.28 8.88
N PHE A 585 -73.39 15.40 9.72
CA PHE A 585 -72.87 14.31 10.55
C PHE A 585 -72.87 14.56 12.07
N GLY A 586 -73.22 15.76 12.53
CA GLY A 586 -73.50 16.02 13.97
C GLY A 586 -72.30 15.93 14.92
N ILE A 587 -71.08 15.85 14.39
CA ILE A 587 -69.83 15.88 15.17
C ILE A 587 -69.43 17.34 15.42
N LYS A 588 -69.06 17.67 16.66
CA LYS A 588 -68.50 18.98 17.03
C LYS A 588 -67.02 19.04 16.65
N PHE A 589 -66.65 20.05 15.85
CA PHE A 589 -65.28 20.50 15.51
C PHE A 589 -64.20 19.42 15.31
N PRO A 590 -63.88 19.19 14.03
CA PRO A 590 -62.48 19.21 13.59
C PRO A 590 -62.30 20.17 12.40
N ILE A 591 -61.30 21.05 12.45
CA ILE A 591 -60.76 21.72 11.26
C ILE A 591 -59.34 21.19 11.04
N ALA A 592 -59.23 20.13 10.25
CA ALA A 592 -57.97 19.71 9.66
C ALA A 592 -57.66 20.65 8.49
N LEU A 593 -56.85 21.68 8.74
CA LEU A 593 -56.52 22.70 7.75
C LEU A 593 -55.40 22.17 6.83
N ALA A 594 -55.81 21.74 5.64
CA ALA A 594 -54.90 21.49 4.53
C ALA A 594 -54.42 22.84 3.91
N CYS A 595 -53.39 22.75 3.07
CA CYS A 595 -52.81 23.83 2.26
C CYS A 595 -51.84 24.78 2.97
N SER A 596 -50.55 24.46 2.87
CA SER A 596 -49.44 25.39 3.07
C SER A 596 -49.49 26.53 2.05
N PHE A 597 -49.38 27.77 2.52
CA PHE A 597 -48.94 28.94 1.76
C PHE A 597 -47.86 29.68 2.60
N PRO A 598 -47.02 30.54 2.00
CA PRO A 598 -45.58 30.48 2.24
C PRO A 598 -45.16 31.08 3.58
N LEU A 599 -44.62 30.23 4.44
CA LEU A 599 -43.80 30.63 5.59
C LEU A 599 -42.40 30.02 5.38
N GLY A 600 -41.35 30.79 5.66
CA GLY A 600 -39.97 30.38 5.40
C GLY A 600 -39.55 29.23 6.31
N PHE A 601 -38.98 28.17 5.73
CA PHE A 601 -38.49 27.01 6.48
C PHE A 601 -36.97 27.06 6.65
N VAL A 602 -36.52 26.81 7.88
CA VAL A 602 -35.15 26.40 8.21
C VAL A 602 -35.20 24.89 8.44
N GLN A 603 -34.39 24.14 7.71
CA GLN A 603 -34.32 22.68 7.78
C GLN A 603 -32.91 22.25 8.16
N LEU A 604 -32.79 21.24 9.03
CA LEU A 604 -31.56 20.64 9.52
C LEU A 604 -31.73 19.12 9.51
N ASP A 605 -30.88 18.40 8.77
CA ASP A 605 -30.95 16.95 8.59
C ASP A 605 -29.57 16.30 8.84
N VAL A 606 -29.53 15.19 9.61
CA VAL A 606 -28.40 14.23 9.70
C VAL A 606 -28.98 12.80 9.92
N PRO A 607 -28.47 11.70 9.32
CA PRO A 607 -29.28 10.48 9.10
C PRO A 607 -28.76 9.12 9.69
N GLY A 608 -29.70 8.18 9.98
CA GLY A 608 -29.46 6.72 10.15
C GLY A 608 -30.48 5.96 11.04
N VAL A 609 -30.68 4.61 11.00
CA VAL A 609 -30.29 3.61 9.96
C VAL A 609 -31.38 2.53 9.63
N PRO A 610 -31.61 1.38 10.33
CA PRO A 610 -31.84 0.11 9.60
C PRO A 610 -33.24 -0.54 9.66
N SER A 611 -33.38 -1.61 8.86
CA SER A 611 -34.60 -2.29 8.45
C SER A 611 -35.13 -3.40 9.38
N ALA A 612 -36.43 -3.73 9.24
CA ALA A 612 -37.05 -4.94 9.77
C ALA A 612 -37.92 -5.65 8.71
N THR A 613 -37.99 -6.98 8.77
CA THR A 613 -38.67 -7.86 7.80
C THR A 613 -40.08 -8.22 8.25
N LEU A 614 -41.05 -8.40 7.33
CA LEU A 614 -42.15 -9.40 7.42
C LEU A 614 -43.01 -9.51 6.14
N GLN A 615 -43.97 -10.44 6.14
CA GLN A 615 -44.50 -11.15 4.95
C GLN A 615 -46.05 -11.07 4.88
N GLY A 616 -46.65 -10.98 3.67
CA GLY A 616 -48.05 -11.39 3.42
C GLY A 616 -49.04 -10.36 2.83
N ASP A 617 -49.45 -10.60 1.58
CA ASP A 617 -50.67 -10.19 0.85
C ASP A 617 -51.35 -8.81 1.01
N ARG A 618 -51.57 -8.17 -0.16
CA ARG A 618 -52.27 -6.89 -0.43
C ARG A 618 -51.62 -5.64 0.17
N VAL A 619 -50.79 -4.98 -0.64
CA VAL A 619 -50.27 -3.62 -0.37
C VAL A 619 -51.26 -2.56 -0.89
N PRO A 620 -51.95 -1.80 -0.03
CA PRO A 620 -52.47 -0.49 -0.41
C PRO A 620 -51.29 0.48 -0.56
N LEU A 621 -51.17 1.12 -1.73
CA LEU A 621 -50.13 2.12 -1.97
C LEU A 621 -50.42 3.39 -1.15
N PHE A 622 -49.44 3.84 -0.38
CA PHE A 622 -49.39 5.21 0.13
C PHE A 622 -48.72 6.14 -0.89
N ASN A 623 -49.03 7.44 -0.80
CA ASN A 623 -49.06 8.36 -1.93
C ASN A 623 -47.67 8.77 -2.48
N PHE A 624 -47.62 9.12 -3.77
CA PHE A 624 -46.39 9.47 -4.50
C PHE A 624 -45.86 10.88 -4.16
N GLY A 625 -44.53 11.01 -4.13
CA GLY A 625 -43.84 12.29 -3.96
C GLY A 625 -43.70 13.08 -5.28
N TRP A 626 -44.43 14.19 -5.38
CA TRP A 626 -44.10 15.44 -6.10
C TRP A 626 -43.39 15.34 -7.46
N ALA A 627 -44.20 15.33 -8.52
CA ALA A 627 -43.91 16.08 -9.76
C ALA A 627 -45.02 17.15 -9.95
N PRO A 628 -44.72 18.39 -10.39
CA PRO A 628 -45.75 19.41 -10.59
C PRO A 628 -46.70 18.98 -11.72
N GLY A 629 -47.93 18.61 -11.37
CA GLY A 629 -48.92 18.15 -12.37
C GLY A 629 -49.92 17.12 -11.83
N VAL A 630 -49.45 16.17 -11.01
CA VAL A 630 -50.25 15.02 -10.56
C VAL A 630 -50.71 15.21 -9.12
N ALA A 631 -51.94 15.68 -8.92
CA ALA A 631 -52.53 15.85 -7.60
C ALA A 631 -53.68 14.85 -7.38
N GLY A 632 -53.45 13.83 -6.55
CA GLY A 632 -54.52 12.99 -5.97
C GLY A 632 -55.00 11.79 -6.79
N GLY A 633 -54.39 11.47 -7.93
CA GLY A 633 -54.80 10.33 -8.74
C GLY A 633 -54.68 8.99 -7.99
N THR A 634 -55.82 8.34 -7.71
CA THR A 634 -55.80 6.96 -7.20
C THR A 634 -55.44 6.00 -8.32
N GLY A 635 -54.53 5.07 -8.04
CA GLY A 635 -54.11 4.03 -8.97
C GLY A 635 -54.33 2.62 -8.41
N SER A 636 -54.71 1.69 -9.28
CA SER A 636 -54.75 0.27 -8.95
C SER A 636 -53.88 -0.53 -9.92
N VAL A 637 -53.10 -1.45 -9.37
CA VAL A 637 -52.34 -2.44 -10.13
C VAL A 637 -53.03 -3.79 -9.98
N SER A 638 -53.22 -4.48 -11.10
CA SER A 638 -53.74 -5.85 -11.11
C SER A 638 -52.89 -6.73 -12.02
N TYR A 639 -52.76 -7.99 -11.61
CA TYR A 639 -52.02 -9.04 -12.31
C TYR A 639 -52.98 -10.19 -12.62
N THR A 640 -52.96 -10.69 -13.86
CA THR A 640 -53.77 -11.83 -14.28
C THR A 640 -52.92 -12.87 -15.00
N GLY A 641 -52.86 -14.07 -14.42
CA GLY A 641 -52.07 -15.21 -14.92
C GLY A 641 -51.37 -15.95 -13.77
N GLN A 642 -51.29 -17.29 -13.84
CA GLN A 642 -50.48 -18.12 -12.93
C GLN A 642 -49.23 -18.71 -13.61
N ALA A 643 -48.95 -18.33 -14.86
CA ALA A 643 -47.81 -18.77 -15.65
C ALA A 643 -47.39 -17.66 -16.63
N SER A 644 -46.19 -17.78 -17.22
CA SER A 644 -45.67 -16.86 -18.23
C SER A 644 -46.32 -17.10 -19.61
N PRO A 645 -46.61 -16.05 -20.42
CA PRO A 645 -46.50 -14.62 -20.09
C PRO A 645 -47.63 -14.16 -19.16
N PHE A 646 -47.42 -13.03 -18.46
CA PHE A 646 -48.42 -12.45 -17.55
C PHE A 646 -48.68 -10.97 -17.88
N GLU A 647 -49.92 -10.53 -17.70
CA GLU A 647 -50.33 -9.15 -17.97
C GLU A 647 -50.36 -8.31 -16.68
N ALA A 648 -49.74 -7.13 -16.74
CA ALA A 648 -49.80 -6.11 -15.70
C ALA A 648 -50.62 -4.91 -16.21
N THR A 649 -51.68 -4.55 -15.48
CA THR A 649 -52.52 -3.39 -15.81
C THR A 649 -52.40 -2.31 -14.74
N LEU A 650 -52.11 -1.08 -15.17
CA LEU A 650 -52.14 0.14 -14.38
C LEU A 650 -53.36 0.98 -14.79
N THR A 651 -54.26 1.22 -13.85
CA THR A 651 -55.34 2.20 -13.99
C THR A 651 -54.98 3.47 -13.22
N VAL A 652 -55.14 4.64 -13.84
CA VAL A 652 -54.87 5.96 -13.23
C VAL A 652 -56.10 6.86 -13.38
N GLY A 653 -56.62 7.38 -12.25
CA GLY A 653 -57.71 8.36 -12.21
C GLY A 653 -57.25 9.82 -12.16
N ASP A 654 -58.20 10.74 -12.31
CA ASP A 654 -58.09 12.18 -11.96
C ASP A 654 -56.92 12.98 -12.59
N LEU A 655 -56.55 12.64 -13.84
CA LEU A 655 -55.55 13.40 -14.61
C LEU A 655 -56.10 14.77 -15.05
N LYS A 656 -55.27 15.83 -15.01
CA LYS A 656 -55.69 17.20 -15.32
C LYS A 656 -56.12 17.33 -16.80
N PRO A 657 -57.29 17.93 -17.11
CA PRO A 657 -57.73 18.14 -18.49
C PRO A 657 -56.73 18.99 -19.30
N GLY A 658 -56.48 18.59 -20.55
CA GLY A 658 -55.59 19.31 -21.48
C GLY A 658 -54.07 19.09 -21.30
N HIS A 659 -53.63 18.29 -20.32
CA HIS A 659 -52.22 17.98 -20.07
C HIS A 659 -51.68 16.82 -20.94
N LYS A 660 -50.35 16.64 -20.91
CA LYS A 660 -49.62 15.60 -21.65
C LYS A 660 -48.75 14.80 -20.69
N TYR A 661 -48.99 13.51 -20.61
CA TYR A 661 -48.29 12.60 -19.69
C TYR A 661 -47.48 11.54 -20.44
N SER A 662 -46.25 11.31 -20.00
CA SER A 662 -45.46 10.12 -20.32
C SER A 662 -45.64 9.10 -19.21
N VAL A 663 -46.03 7.87 -19.54
CA VAL A 663 -46.12 6.73 -18.61
C VAL A 663 -45.11 5.68 -19.05
N VAL A 664 -44.13 5.37 -18.22
CA VAL A 664 -43.13 4.33 -18.47
C VAL A 664 -43.40 3.14 -17.57
N MET A 665 -43.61 1.97 -18.19
CA MET A 665 -43.70 0.67 -17.50
C MET A 665 -42.36 -0.04 -17.62
N MET A 666 -41.87 -0.66 -16.55
CA MET A 666 -40.59 -1.38 -16.54
C MET A 666 -40.75 -2.71 -15.80
N GLY A 667 -40.40 -3.82 -16.46
CA GLY A 667 -40.35 -5.16 -15.85
C GLY A 667 -38.91 -5.65 -15.74
N SER A 668 -38.54 -6.24 -14.60
CA SER A 668 -37.22 -6.84 -14.40
C SER A 668 -37.25 -8.05 -13.44
N PRO A 669 -36.46 -9.11 -13.69
CA PRO A 669 -36.05 -10.03 -12.65
C PRO A 669 -34.97 -9.35 -11.78
N LEU A 670 -34.84 -9.76 -10.52
CA LEU A 670 -33.92 -9.17 -9.52
C LEU A 670 -32.45 -8.96 -9.96
N ASN A 671 -31.97 -9.63 -11.03
CA ASN A 671 -30.61 -9.49 -11.57
C ASN A 671 -30.59 -9.56 -13.13
N GLY A 672 -31.49 -8.88 -13.86
CA GLY A 672 -31.52 -8.99 -15.33
C GLY A 672 -32.12 -7.81 -16.10
N ALA A 673 -32.05 -7.92 -17.44
CA ALA A 673 -32.36 -6.84 -18.37
C ALA A 673 -33.78 -6.27 -18.22
N ILE A 674 -33.87 -4.94 -18.32
CA ILE A 674 -35.12 -4.19 -18.16
C ILE A 674 -35.89 -4.16 -19.47
N GLU A 675 -37.11 -4.70 -19.48
CA GLU A 675 -38.08 -4.43 -20.54
C GLU A 675 -38.86 -3.16 -20.19
N SER A 676 -38.64 -2.07 -20.94
CA SER A 676 -39.26 -0.76 -20.69
C SER A 676 -40.16 -0.31 -21.84
N LYS A 677 -41.36 0.19 -21.53
CA LYS A 677 -42.31 0.73 -22.51
C LYS A 677 -42.86 2.10 -22.09
N GLU A 678 -42.60 3.13 -22.91
CA GLU A 678 -43.22 4.46 -22.77
C GLU A 678 -44.54 4.52 -23.57
N PHE A 679 -45.58 5.03 -22.92
CA PHE A 679 -46.88 5.39 -23.49
C PHE A 679 -47.09 6.90 -23.31
N ILE A 680 -47.54 7.59 -24.35
CA ILE A 680 -47.84 9.04 -24.28
C ILE A 680 -49.36 9.23 -24.26
N LEU A 681 -49.87 9.83 -23.20
CA LEU A 681 -51.27 10.14 -23.01
C LEU A 681 -51.53 11.63 -23.23
N ASN A 682 -52.60 11.93 -23.98
CA ASN A 682 -53.15 13.28 -24.10
C ASN A 682 -54.53 13.27 -23.44
N THR A 683 -54.71 14.03 -22.38
CA THR A 683 -56.05 14.25 -21.79
C THR A 683 -56.78 15.32 -22.58
N ASP A 684 -58.02 15.08 -23.00
CA ASP A 684 -58.85 16.11 -23.62
C ASP A 684 -59.31 17.19 -22.61
N SER A 685 -60.03 18.20 -23.10
CA SER A 685 -60.49 19.34 -22.30
C SER A 685 -61.56 19.01 -21.25
N ASN A 686 -62.08 17.78 -21.23
CA ASN A 686 -63.19 17.38 -20.35
C ASN A 686 -62.76 16.42 -19.24
N GLY A 687 -61.52 15.93 -19.26
CA GLY A 687 -60.95 15.07 -18.21
C GLY A 687 -61.46 13.63 -18.30
N ALA A 688 -60.60 12.71 -18.75
CA ALA A 688 -60.92 11.29 -18.73
C ALA A 688 -60.88 10.77 -17.28
N ALA A 689 -62.02 10.31 -16.76
CA ALA A 689 -62.16 9.90 -15.35
C ALA A 689 -61.28 8.71 -14.92
N SER A 690 -60.77 7.93 -15.87
CA SER A 690 -59.59 7.07 -15.68
C SER A 690 -59.03 6.61 -17.03
N ILE A 691 -57.73 6.32 -17.06
CA ILE A 691 -57.06 5.64 -18.18
C ILE A 691 -56.42 4.36 -17.63
N SER A 692 -56.66 3.24 -18.32
CA SER A 692 -55.98 1.97 -18.04
C SER A 692 -55.02 1.65 -19.17
N ILE A 693 -53.79 1.30 -18.81
CA ILE A 693 -52.76 0.81 -19.72
C ILE A 693 -52.36 -0.59 -19.25
N SER A 694 -52.27 -1.52 -20.19
CA SER A 694 -51.89 -2.91 -19.93
C SER A 694 -50.69 -3.28 -20.80
N HIS A 695 -49.76 -4.04 -20.23
CA HIS A 695 -48.62 -4.60 -20.95
C HIS A 695 -48.33 -6.02 -20.46
N GLU A 696 -47.96 -6.88 -21.41
CA GLU A 696 -47.75 -8.31 -21.21
C GLU A 696 -46.24 -8.57 -21.12
N PHE A 697 -45.78 -9.07 -19.97
CA PHE A 697 -44.38 -9.34 -19.68
C PHE A 697 -44.10 -10.84 -19.80
N THR A 698 -42.98 -11.19 -20.43
CA THR A 698 -42.53 -12.59 -20.61
C THR A 698 -41.21 -12.81 -19.87
N PRO A 699 -41.21 -13.34 -18.63
CA PRO A 699 -39.99 -13.72 -17.93
C PRO A 699 -39.11 -14.68 -18.74
N PRO A 700 -37.77 -14.55 -18.65
CA PRO A 700 -36.83 -15.53 -19.21
C PRO A 700 -37.07 -16.94 -18.66
N GLU A 701 -36.80 -17.94 -19.51
CA GLU A 701 -37.01 -19.35 -19.18
C GLU A 701 -36.20 -19.76 -17.93
N GLY A 702 -36.86 -20.30 -16.92
CA GLY A 702 -36.24 -20.74 -15.65
C GLY A 702 -36.34 -19.76 -14.47
N VAL A 703 -36.85 -18.53 -14.64
CA VAL A 703 -37.03 -17.58 -13.52
C VAL A 703 -38.42 -17.72 -12.87
N PRO A 704 -38.53 -18.01 -11.56
CA PRO A 704 -39.82 -18.11 -10.88
C PRO A 704 -40.45 -16.73 -10.61
N LEU A 705 -41.76 -16.61 -10.89
CA LEU A 705 -42.52 -15.34 -10.84
C LEU A 705 -42.38 -14.50 -9.55
N PRO A 706 -42.24 -15.05 -8.33
CA PRO A 706 -42.08 -14.23 -7.11
C PRO A 706 -40.80 -13.37 -7.07
N ALA A 707 -39.85 -13.57 -7.99
CA ALA A 707 -38.60 -12.81 -8.10
C ALA A 707 -38.62 -11.74 -9.22
N TYR A 708 -39.79 -11.46 -9.82
CA TYR A 708 -39.98 -10.50 -10.90
C TYR A 708 -40.72 -9.25 -10.40
N GLN A 709 -40.15 -8.06 -10.61
CA GLN A 709 -40.76 -6.78 -10.21
C GLN A 709 -41.23 -5.97 -11.43
N VAL A 710 -42.32 -5.22 -11.25
CA VAL A 710 -42.86 -4.28 -12.25
C VAL A 710 -42.98 -2.90 -11.61
N HIS A 711 -42.34 -1.90 -12.24
CA HIS A 711 -42.27 -0.51 -11.80
C HIS A 711 -42.99 0.41 -12.79
N PHE A 712 -43.55 1.51 -12.29
CA PHE A 712 -44.31 2.48 -13.07
C PHE A 712 -43.83 3.91 -12.78
N LEU A 713 -43.60 4.71 -13.82
CA LEU A 713 -43.21 6.11 -13.72
C LEU A 713 -44.15 6.98 -14.56
N ILE A 714 -44.68 8.07 -14.01
CA ILE A 714 -45.57 9.02 -14.71
C ILE A 714 -44.95 10.42 -14.65
N ILE A 715 -44.86 11.10 -15.79
CA ILE A 715 -44.25 12.42 -15.94
C ILE A 715 -45.22 13.36 -16.65
N ASP A 716 -45.60 14.48 -16.02
CA ASP A 716 -46.30 15.59 -16.68
C ASP A 716 -45.29 16.41 -17.51
N ARG A 717 -45.62 16.69 -18.78
CA ARG A 717 -44.73 17.43 -19.70
C ARG A 717 -45.27 18.84 -20.06
N SER A 718 -46.20 19.41 -19.27
CA SER A 718 -46.88 20.66 -19.61
C SER A 718 -46.12 21.98 -19.33
N GLU A 719 -45.10 22.02 -18.46
CA GLU A 719 -44.54 23.28 -17.92
C GLU A 719 -43.01 23.49 -18.06
N THR A 720 -42.32 22.87 -19.02
CA THR A 720 -40.88 23.17 -19.26
C THR A 720 -40.68 24.20 -20.39
N LEU A 721 -40.34 25.43 -20.00
CA LEU A 721 -40.09 26.59 -20.89
C LEU A 721 -38.60 26.97 -20.98
N TYR A 722 -37.70 26.01 -21.22
CA TYR A 722 -36.34 26.29 -21.70
C TYR A 722 -35.73 25.07 -22.41
N ASP A 723 -35.04 25.30 -23.53
CA ASP A 723 -34.41 24.26 -24.36
C ASP A 723 -32.96 24.72 -24.69
N PRO A 724 -31.93 24.15 -24.04
CA PRO A 724 -30.54 24.55 -24.28
C PRO A 724 -29.99 23.93 -25.59
N PRO A 725 -29.14 24.64 -26.35
CA PRO A 725 -28.68 24.18 -27.66
C PRO A 725 -27.80 22.92 -27.58
N ASN A 726 -28.15 21.94 -28.40
CA ASN A 726 -27.61 20.58 -28.41
C ASN A 726 -26.40 20.44 -29.36
N PRO A 727 -25.18 20.13 -28.89
CA PRO A 727 -24.01 19.90 -29.77
C PRO A 727 -23.89 18.47 -30.30
N PHE A 728 -24.69 17.51 -29.82
CA PHE A 728 -24.47 16.06 -30.04
C PHE A 728 -25.67 15.26 -30.57
N GLY A 729 -26.84 15.89 -30.78
CA GLY A 729 -27.96 15.32 -31.54
C GLY A 729 -28.78 14.22 -30.86
N ILE A 730 -28.57 13.95 -29.56
CA ILE A 730 -29.29 12.91 -28.79
C ILE A 730 -30.59 13.49 -28.18
N LYS A 731 -31.66 12.67 -28.10
CA LYS A 731 -32.99 13.06 -27.55
C LYS A 731 -33.22 12.48 -26.14
N ASN A 732 -33.84 13.28 -25.25
CA ASN A 732 -34.21 12.99 -23.84
C ASN A 732 -33.04 12.73 -22.86
N PRO A 733 -32.58 13.75 -22.09
CA PRO A 733 -31.53 13.61 -21.07
C PRO A 733 -32.03 13.42 -19.61
N ILE A 734 -33.35 13.37 -19.35
CA ILE A 734 -33.90 13.45 -17.97
C ILE A 734 -33.94 12.08 -17.23
N VAL A 735 -33.79 10.95 -17.91
CA VAL A 735 -33.98 9.61 -17.32
C VAL A 735 -32.72 9.03 -16.63
N LEU A 736 -31.55 9.65 -16.80
CA LEU A 736 -30.26 9.04 -16.39
C LEU A 736 -29.76 9.41 -14.98
N ALA A 737 -30.49 10.23 -14.22
CA ALA A 737 -29.98 10.82 -12.96
C ALA A 737 -30.40 10.14 -11.65
N CYS A 738 -31.29 9.13 -11.69
CA CYS A 738 -31.88 8.53 -10.47
C CYS A 738 -31.78 6.99 -10.38
N MET A 739 -30.93 6.33 -11.18
CA MET A 739 -30.87 4.85 -11.23
C MET A 739 -29.44 4.27 -11.26
N PHE A 740 -28.60 4.65 -10.30
CA PHE A 740 -27.45 3.85 -9.84
C PHE A 740 -27.23 4.16 -8.35
N PRO A 741 -27.62 3.25 -7.44
CA PRO A 741 -26.81 2.04 -7.25
C PRO A 741 -27.64 0.74 -7.18
N LEU A 742 -27.09 -0.33 -7.77
CA LEU A 742 -27.19 -1.75 -7.39
C LEU A 742 -26.80 -2.64 -8.59
N GLY A 743 -25.87 -3.57 -8.37
CA GLY A 743 -25.69 -4.80 -9.15
C GLY A 743 -25.44 -4.70 -10.66
N PHE A 744 -24.19 -4.92 -11.08
CA PHE A 744 -23.89 -5.54 -12.38
C PHE A 744 -23.01 -6.77 -12.19
N VAL A 745 -23.63 -7.94 -12.38
CA VAL A 745 -22.94 -9.22 -12.56
C VAL A 745 -22.71 -9.45 -14.06
N GLN A 746 -21.57 -10.04 -14.38
CA GLN A 746 -21.08 -10.27 -15.73
C GLN A 746 -21.91 -11.30 -16.51
N LEU A 747 -22.19 -11.03 -17.79
CA LEU A 747 -22.57 -12.06 -18.76
C LEU A 747 -21.32 -12.79 -19.23
N GLY A 748 -21.31 -14.12 -19.09
CA GLY A 748 -20.10 -14.93 -19.28
C GLY A 748 -19.75 -15.24 -20.74
N LEU A 749 -18.44 -15.41 -20.97
CA LEU A 749 -17.88 -16.25 -22.03
C LEU A 749 -16.99 -17.31 -21.36
N GLY A 750 -16.92 -18.50 -21.96
CA GLY A 750 -16.59 -19.76 -21.25
C GLY A 750 -15.22 -19.84 -20.56
N PRO A 751 -15.08 -20.71 -19.54
CA PRO A 751 -13.87 -20.81 -18.75
C PRO A 751 -12.72 -21.47 -19.51
N THR A 752 -11.56 -20.83 -19.52
CA THR A 752 -10.28 -21.57 -19.44
C THR A 752 -10.07 -21.99 -18.00
N THR A 753 -9.82 -23.28 -17.77
CA THR A 753 -9.64 -23.85 -16.43
C THR A 753 -8.31 -23.40 -15.82
N VAL A 754 -8.37 -22.33 -15.02
CA VAL A 754 -7.51 -22.25 -13.82
C VAL A 754 -7.82 -23.49 -12.99
N GLN A 755 -6.80 -24.15 -12.47
CA GLN A 755 -6.96 -25.34 -11.65
C GLN A 755 -7.49 -24.90 -10.28
N ALA A 756 -8.81 -24.83 -10.16
CA ALA A 756 -9.47 -24.38 -8.94
C ALA A 756 -9.02 -25.23 -7.75
N SER A 757 -8.50 -24.57 -6.71
CA SER A 757 -8.22 -25.24 -5.45
C SER A 757 -9.49 -25.86 -4.87
N ALA A 758 -9.33 -26.90 -4.06
CA ALA A 758 -10.44 -27.55 -3.39
C ALA A 758 -11.22 -26.53 -2.53
N PRO A 759 -12.57 -26.57 -2.52
CA PRO A 759 -13.36 -25.71 -1.65
C PRO A 759 -12.93 -25.87 -0.19
N LEU A 760 -12.67 -24.76 0.50
CA LEU A 760 -12.28 -24.78 1.91
C LEU A 760 -13.39 -25.42 2.76
N PRO A 761 -13.09 -26.43 3.60
CA PRO A 761 -14.08 -27.00 4.49
C PRO A 761 -14.44 -26.00 5.60
N ALA A 762 -15.68 -26.06 6.10
CA ALA A 762 -16.12 -25.18 7.18
C ALA A 762 -15.28 -25.33 8.47
N THR A 763 -14.65 -26.50 8.67
CA THR A 763 -13.71 -26.78 9.76
C THR A 763 -12.42 -25.96 9.69
N ALA A 764 -12.05 -25.43 8.51
CA ALA A 764 -10.89 -24.56 8.33
C ALA A 764 -11.18 -23.08 8.67
N MET A 765 -12.46 -22.69 8.80
CA MET A 765 -12.85 -21.30 8.99
C MET A 765 -12.75 -20.89 10.46
N GLY A 766 -12.01 -19.81 10.72
CA GLY A 766 -11.87 -19.23 12.06
C GLY A 766 -13.08 -18.41 12.52
N THR A 767 -13.06 -17.97 13.78
CA THR A 767 -14.04 -17.00 14.30
C THR A 767 -13.95 -15.72 13.47
N PRO A 768 -15.07 -15.13 12.98
CA PRO A 768 -15.02 -13.89 12.21
C PRO A 768 -14.37 -12.76 13.01
N ILE A 769 -13.17 -12.36 12.61
CA ILE A 769 -12.47 -11.24 13.24
C ILE A 769 -13.05 -9.96 12.69
N SER A 770 -13.38 -9.05 13.60
CA SER A 770 -13.99 -7.80 13.20
C SER A 770 -13.00 -6.98 12.38
N MET A 771 -13.36 -6.66 11.14
CA MET A 771 -12.56 -5.77 10.28
C MET A 771 -12.42 -4.36 10.88
N ASP A 772 -13.26 -4.04 11.89
CA ASP A 772 -13.17 -2.82 12.68
C ASP A 772 -12.19 -2.91 13.87
N LYS A 773 -11.46 -4.03 14.05
CA LYS A 773 -10.47 -4.23 15.14
C LYS A 773 -9.18 -4.87 14.64
N GLY A 774 -9.28 -5.78 13.68
CA GLY A 774 -8.12 -6.46 13.06
C GLY A 774 -7.41 -7.47 13.97
N TYR A 775 -7.98 -7.73 15.15
CA TYR A 775 -7.70 -8.86 16.03
C TYR A 775 -8.95 -9.20 16.86
N LEU A 776 -8.99 -10.43 17.37
CA LEU A 776 -9.91 -10.93 18.38
C LEU A 776 -9.12 -11.13 19.68
N VAL A 777 -9.74 -10.85 20.82
CA VAL A 777 -9.31 -11.31 22.15
C VAL A 777 -10.48 -12.05 22.78
N GLU A 778 -10.23 -13.23 23.34
CA GLU A 778 -11.24 -14.11 23.92
C GLU A 778 -10.79 -14.59 25.30
N ASP A 779 -11.69 -14.54 26.27
CA ASP A 779 -11.46 -15.02 27.64
C ASP A 779 -11.64 -16.55 27.68
N LEU A 780 -10.55 -17.27 27.92
CA LEU A 780 -10.53 -18.73 28.08
C LEU A 780 -10.87 -19.16 29.52
N GLY A 781 -11.21 -18.21 30.37
CA GLY A 781 -11.56 -18.40 31.76
C GLY A 781 -10.38 -18.17 32.70
N ASP A 782 -10.72 -17.83 33.95
CA ASP A 782 -9.80 -17.83 35.08
C ASP A 782 -8.56 -16.92 34.90
N GLY A 783 -8.67 -15.88 34.05
CA GLY A 783 -7.65 -14.87 33.77
C GLY A 783 -6.70 -15.21 32.61
N LEU A 784 -7.04 -16.19 31.76
CA LEU A 784 -6.27 -16.56 30.57
C LEU A 784 -6.98 -16.10 29.30
N TYR A 785 -6.25 -15.48 28.38
CA TYR A 785 -6.82 -14.83 27.19
C TYR A 785 -6.11 -15.27 25.92
N TRP A 786 -6.87 -15.70 24.92
CA TRP A 786 -6.39 -15.97 23.57
C TRP A 786 -6.52 -14.71 22.70
N VAL A 787 -5.54 -14.48 21.83
CA VAL A 787 -5.54 -13.35 20.88
C VAL A 787 -5.17 -13.85 19.49
N THR A 788 -5.90 -13.43 18.45
CA THR A 788 -5.59 -13.77 17.05
C THR A 788 -5.93 -12.65 16.08
N ASP A 789 -5.21 -12.51 14.97
CA ASP A 789 -5.61 -11.70 13.81
C ASP A 789 -6.10 -12.53 12.61
N GLY A 790 -6.28 -13.84 12.79
CA GLY A 790 -6.72 -14.76 11.77
C GLY A 790 -5.55 -15.43 11.04
N THR A 791 -4.34 -14.88 11.18
CA THR A 791 -3.10 -15.45 10.66
C THR A 791 -2.24 -16.00 11.79
N TYR A 792 -2.07 -15.25 12.88
CA TYR A 792 -1.30 -15.67 14.06
C TYR A 792 -2.19 -15.80 15.30
N GLN A 793 -1.72 -16.57 16.29
CA GLN A 793 -2.34 -16.76 17.59
C GLN A 793 -1.30 -16.60 18.71
N VAL A 794 -1.66 -15.90 19.79
CA VAL A 794 -0.89 -15.79 21.03
C VAL A 794 -1.81 -15.91 22.24
N MET A 795 -1.25 -15.98 23.45
CA MET A 795 -2.04 -15.88 24.67
C MET A 795 -1.33 -15.09 25.77
N PHE A 796 -2.11 -14.48 26.65
CA PHE A 796 -1.60 -13.89 27.89
C PHE A 796 -2.44 -14.28 29.09
N ALA A 797 -1.85 -14.20 30.29
CA ALA A 797 -2.51 -14.46 31.55
C ALA A 797 -2.37 -13.25 32.50
N THR A 798 -3.50 -12.78 33.05
CA THR A 798 -3.53 -11.78 34.12
C THR A 798 -3.38 -12.47 35.47
N THR A 799 -2.56 -11.92 36.38
CA THR A 799 -2.16 -12.64 37.60
C THR A 799 -2.57 -11.95 38.90
N GLY A 800 -2.91 -10.65 38.84
CA GLY A 800 -3.03 -9.76 39.99
C GLY A 800 -1.68 -9.17 40.45
N GLU A 801 -0.57 -9.62 39.87
CA GLU A 801 0.80 -9.14 40.12
C GLU A 801 1.48 -8.64 38.83
N GLY A 802 0.82 -8.73 37.67
CA GLY A 802 1.40 -8.50 36.35
C GLY A 802 0.87 -9.49 35.29
N VAL A 803 1.19 -9.25 34.03
CA VAL A 803 0.82 -10.13 32.91
C VAL A 803 1.96 -11.08 32.55
N ILE A 804 1.62 -12.36 32.34
CA ILE A 804 2.46 -13.33 31.63
C ILE A 804 2.06 -13.31 30.16
N ALA A 805 2.96 -12.94 29.26
CA ALA A 805 2.77 -13.04 27.81
C ALA A 805 3.45 -14.31 27.26
N VAL A 806 2.85 -14.93 26.25
CA VAL A 806 3.47 -16.01 25.46
C VAL A 806 3.66 -15.52 24.02
N ASP A 807 4.88 -15.68 23.52
CA ASP A 807 5.36 -15.24 22.21
C ASP A 807 5.13 -13.74 21.91
N ALA A 808 5.51 -13.29 20.71
CA ALA A 808 5.45 -11.91 20.24
C ALA A 808 5.57 -11.81 18.69
N PRO A 809 4.61 -12.31 17.88
CA PRO A 809 4.70 -12.25 16.43
C PRO A 809 4.81 -10.80 15.94
N PRO A 810 5.76 -10.44 15.06
CA PRO A 810 6.01 -9.03 14.73
C PRO A 810 4.85 -8.32 14.01
N SER A 811 4.01 -9.06 13.27
CA SER A 811 2.76 -8.59 12.66
C SER A 811 1.63 -8.38 13.68
N MET A 812 1.72 -9.02 14.85
CA MET A 812 0.73 -8.99 15.93
C MET A 812 1.08 -8.08 17.09
N ILE A 813 2.37 -7.82 17.37
CA ILE A 813 2.80 -7.30 18.67
C ILE A 813 2.10 -6.01 19.11
N ASP A 814 1.80 -5.08 18.18
CA ASP A 814 1.04 -3.87 18.53
C ASP A 814 -0.43 -4.18 18.86
N LYS A 815 -1.06 -5.09 18.10
CA LYS A 815 -2.42 -5.59 18.36
C LYS A 815 -2.48 -6.36 19.69
N TYR A 816 -1.43 -7.09 20.01
CA TYR A 816 -1.31 -7.90 21.21
C TYR A 816 -1.16 -7.02 22.46
N LEU A 817 -0.34 -5.97 22.40
CA LEU A 817 -0.28 -4.94 23.44
C LEU A 817 -1.64 -4.21 23.60
N MET A 818 -2.36 -3.95 22.50
CA MET A 818 -3.73 -3.42 22.57
C MET A 818 -4.72 -4.41 23.22
N ALA A 819 -4.64 -5.70 22.91
CA ALA A 819 -5.47 -6.74 23.51
C ALA A 819 -5.23 -6.89 25.03
N ILE A 820 -3.98 -6.80 25.47
CA ILE A 820 -3.62 -6.79 26.89
C ILE A 820 -4.24 -5.55 27.57
N ALA A 821 -4.06 -4.35 26.99
CA ALA A 821 -4.57 -3.09 27.53
C ALA A 821 -6.12 -2.96 27.51
N GLU A 822 -6.81 -3.73 26.68
CA GLU A 822 -8.28 -3.85 26.70
C GLU A 822 -8.79 -4.66 27.89
N VAL A 823 -7.97 -5.59 28.38
CA VAL A 823 -8.33 -6.54 29.44
C VAL A 823 -7.80 -6.11 30.82
N THR A 824 -6.63 -5.47 30.90
CA THR A 824 -6.02 -5.08 32.17
C THR A 824 -5.06 -3.89 32.07
N ASP A 825 -4.91 -3.17 33.18
CA ASP A 825 -3.86 -2.17 33.42
C ASP A 825 -2.57 -2.79 34.02
N GLU A 826 -2.54 -4.11 34.28
CA GLU A 826 -1.36 -4.81 34.79
C GLU A 826 -0.20 -4.79 33.78
N PRO A 827 1.04 -4.45 34.18
CA PRO A 827 2.19 -4.44 33.28
C PRO A 827 2.58 -5.87 32.88
N VAL A 828 3.12 -6.06 31.67
CA VAL A 828 3.78 -7.32 31.29
C VAL A 828 5.04 -7.48 32.13
N THR A 829 5.11 -8.58 32.88
CA THR A 829 6.20 -8.88 33.84
C THR A 829 6.98 -10.14 33.47
N HIS A 830 6.39 -11.03 32.68
CA HIS A 830 6.99 -12.28 32.25
C HIS A 830 6.67 -12.52 30.78
N VAL A 831 7.65 -12.98 30.01
CA VAL A 831 7.48 -13.33 28.59
C VAL A 831 8.06 -14.72 28.37
N ILE A 832 7.24 -15.65 27.88
CA ILE A 832 7.66 -17.01 27.53
C ILE A 832 7.83 -17.10 26.02
N TYR A 833 8.95 -17.64 25.56
CA TYR A 833 9.17 -18.03 24.16
C TYR A 833 8.83 -19.51 23.99
N SER A 834 7.91 -19.83 23.06
CA SER A 834 7.62 -21.21 22.67
C SER A 834 8.80 -21.87 21.97
N HIS A 835 9.44 -21.16 21.02
CA HIS A 835 10.64 -21.57 20.29
C HIS A 835 11.37 -20.38 19.68
N PHE A 836 12.42 -20.63 18.89
CA PHE A 836 13.32 -19.59 18.37
C PHE A 836 12.89 -18.94 17.05
N HIS A 837 11.79 -19.35 16.42
CA HIS A 837 11.41 -18.83 15.10
C HIS A 837 10.98 -17.35 15.15
N ALA A 838 11.49 -16.57 14.19
CA ALA A 838 11.35 -15.12 14.19
C ALA A 838 9.91 -14.63 13.98
N ASP A 839 9.08 -15.39 13.28
CA ASP A 839 7.65 -15.11 13.11
C ASP A 839 6.88 -15.21 14.43
N HIS A 840 7.38 -15.96 15.42
CA HIS A 840 6.78 -16.02 16.75
C HIS A 840 7.41 -15.07 17.76
N ILE A 841 8.72 -14.80 17.75
CA ILE A 841 9.37 -14.06 18.85
C ILE A 841 10.03 -12.72 18.49
N ALA A 842 10.23 -12.35 17.22
CA ALA A 842 11.01 -11.14 16.87
C ALA A 842 10.30 -9.80 17.19
N GLY A 843 9.05 -9.82 17.66
CA GLY A 843 8.35 -8.65 18.20
C GLY A 843 8.67 -8.40 19.68
N ALA A 844 9.29 -9.35 20.38
CA ALA A 844 9.40 -9.36 21.84
C ALA A 844 10.16 -8.15 22.42
N GLY A 845 10.99 -7.47 21.62
CA GLY A 845 11.65 -6.22 22.01
C GLY A 845 10.71 -5.03 22.27
N LYS A 846 9.40 -5.14 21.98
CA LYS A 846 8.38 -4.14 22.37
C LYS A 846 7.78 -4.38 23.76
N PHE A 847 8.01 -5.54 24.39
CA PHE A 847 7.65 -5.74 25.79
C PHE A 847 8.64 -4.99 26.72
N PRO A 848 8.27 -4.75 27.99
CA PRO A 848 9.16 -4.07 28.95
C PRO A 848 10.52 -4.77 29.04
N SER A 849 11.60 -4.00 29.01
CA SER A 849 12.98 -4.52 29.06
C SER A 849 13.36 -5.11 30.42
N ASP A 850 12.52 -4.92 31.45
CA ASP A 850 12.64 -5.43 32.81
C ASP A 850 11.62 -6.56 33.13
N ALA A 851 10.86 -7.01 32.13
CA ALA A 851 10.13 -8.28 32.22
C ALA A 851 11.12 -9.46 32.24
N VAL A 852 10.74 -10.57 32.88
CA VAL A 852 11.54 -11.79 32.93
C VAL A 852 11.28 -12.63 31.68
N TYR A 853 12.29 -12.80 30.84
CA TYR A 853 12.21 -13.62 29.63
C TYR A 853 12.56 -15.09 29.92
N ILE A 854 11.72 -16.02 29.49
CA ILE A 854 11.79 -17.45 29.82
C ILE A 854 11.79 -18.27 28.53
N ALA A 855 12.75 -19.19 28.37
CA ALA A 855 12.81 -20.08 27.22
C ALA A 855 13.46 -21.44 27.52
N HIS A 856 13.31 -22.41 26.63
CA HIS A 856 14.12 -23.64 26.67
C HIS A 856 15.61 -23.34 26.35
N GLN A 857 16.53 -24.17 26.85
CA GLN A 857 17.97 -24.02 26.63
C GLN A 857 18.37 -24.06 25.14
N GLU A 858 17.66 -24.81 24.29
CA GLU A 858 17.95 -24.87 22.85
C GLU A 858 17.51 -23.58 22.15
N THR A 859 16.34 -23.04 22.51
CA THR A 859 15.85 -21.72 22.05
C THR A 859 16.83 -20.61 22.43
N ALA A 860 17.30 -20.61 23.68
CA ALA A 860 18.32 -19.67 24.13
C ALA A 860 19.68 -19.89 23.41
N SER A 861 20.02 -21.14 23.10
CA SER A 861 21.26 -21.48 22.38
C SER A 861 21.22 -20.98 20.94
N GLU A 862 20.12 -21.16 20.20
CA GLU A 862 19.95 -20.65 18.84
C GLU A 862 19.97 -19.10 18.81
N LEU A 863 19.27 -18.44 19.74
CA LEU A 863 19.32 -16.99 19.91
C LEU A 863 20.74 -16.46 20.21
N ALA A 864 21.56 -17.23 20.93
CA ALA A 864 22.94 -16.86 21.28
C ALA A 864 23.99 -17.13 20.16
N ARG A 865 23.61 -17.72 19.02
CA ARG A 865 24.56 -18.03 17.94
C ARG A 865 25.09 -16.75 17.29
N PRO A 866 26.36 -16.70 16.82
CA PRO A 866 26.85 -15.57 16.04
C PRO A 866 26.01 -15.37 14.78
N GLY A 867 25.34 -14.21 14.70
CA GLY A 867 24.35 -13.86 13.68
C GLY A 867 22.90 -13.84 14.17
N GLY A 868 22.58 -14.42 15.34
CA GLY A 868 21.26 -14.40 15.97
C GLY A 868 20.10 -14.80 15.02
N PRO A 869 18.89 -14.28 15.24
CA PRO A 869 17.82 -14.30 14.25
C PRO A 869 18.05 -13.35 13.06
N ASP A 870 19.09 -12.50 13.06
CA ASP A 870 19.52 -11.67 11.92
C ASP A 870 20.23 -12.47 10.80
N ARG A 871 20.12 -13.81 10.80
CA ARG A 871 20.94 -14.68 9.95
C ARG A 871 20.36 -14.94 8.56
N LEU A 872 20.51 -13.95 7.68
CA LEU A 872 20.77 -14.11 6.24
C LEU A 872 19.85 -15.09 5.45
N ILE A 873 18.54 -14.86 5.45
CA ILE A 873 17.70 -15.10 4.26
C ILE A 873 16.79 -13.87 4.09
N PRO A 874 16.65 -13.29 2.88
CA PRO A 874 15.75 -12.16 2.63
C PRO A 874 14.28 -12.60 2.59
N PHE A 875 13.73 -13.01 3.75
CA PHE A 875 12.29 -13.08 4.00
C PHE A 875 11.72 -11.71 4.47
N GLY A 876 12.39 -10.62 4.07
CA GLY A 876 11.96 -9.24 4.25
C GLY A 876 10.77 -8.88 3.35
N THR A 877 9.63 -9.53 3.57
CA THR A 877 8.34 -9.17 2.93
C THR A 877 7.11 -9.38 3.83
N PHE A 878 7.23 -10.08 4.97
CA PHE A 878 6.09 -10.33 5.86
C PHE A 878 6.37 -10.17 7.37
N VAL A 879 7.63 -10.22 7.80
CA VAL A 879 7.97 -10.32 9.24
C VAL A 879 9.18 -9.42 9.55
N GLY A 880 8.95 -8.17 9.94
CA GLY A 880 10.00 -7.24 10.36
C GLY A 880 10.06 -7.10 11.88
N GLY A 881 11.23 -7.29 12.48
CA GLY A 881 11.43 -7.19 13.94
C GLY A 881 12.88 -6.88 14.30
N ALA A 882 13.11 -6.41 15.53
CA ALA A 882 14.44 -6.29 16.11
C ALA A 882 14.85 -7.63 16.75
N PRO A 883 16.15 -7.86 17.03
CA PRO A 883 16.56 -9.05 17.77
C PRO A 883 15.79 -9.18 19.10
N PRO A 884 15.18 -10.34 19.40
CA PRO A 884 14.43 -10.55 20.62
C PRO A 884 15.37 -10.51 21.83
N PRO A 885 14.90 -10.02 22.99
CA PRO A 885 15.64 -10.09 24.25
C PRO A 885 16.18 -11.50 24.56
N ALA A 886 17.36 -11.56 25.18
CA ALA A 886 17.92 -12.83 25.62
C ALA A 886 17.13 -13.37 26.84
N PRO A 887 16.82 -14.67 26.91
CA PRO A 887 16.13 -15.25 28.07
C PRO A 887 16.93 -15.11 29.37
N ASP A 888 16.31 -14.52 30.40
CA ASP A 888 16.84 -14.45 31.77
C ASP A 888 16.81 -15.82 32.46
N VAL A 889 15.78 -16.61 32.17
CA VAL A 889 15.54 -17.93 32.74
C VAL A 889 15.54 -18.97 31.63
N THR A 890 16.36 -20.02 31.80
CA THR A 890 16.41 -21.16 30.90
C THR A 890 16.19 -22.47 31.65
N PHE A 891 15.58 -23.44 30.97
CA PHE A 891 15.36 -24.78 31.49
C PHE A 891 15.67 -25.86 30.43
N SER A 892 15.78 -27.10 30.87
CA SER A 892 15.92 -28.29 30.03
C SER A 892 14.59 -29.06 29.99
N ASP A 893 14.39 -30.05 30.86
CA ASP A 893 13.25 -30.97 30.72
C ASP A 893 11.90 -30.31 31.04
N SER A 894 11.82 -29.56 32.16
CA SER A 894 10.58 -28.92 32.61
C SER A 894 10.81 -27.69 33.50
N PHE A 895 9.84 -26.79 33.53
CA PHE A 895 9.81 -25.60 34.38
C PHE A 895 8.37 -25.22 34.74
N THR A 896 8.07 -24.99 36.03
CA THR A 896 6.76 -24.50 36.46
C THR A 896 6.85 -23.01 36.79
N LEU A 897 6.15 -22.17 36.03
CA LEU A 897 6.01 -20.75 36.32
C LEU A 897 4.77 -20.54 37.20
N THR A 898 4.93 -19.84 38.32
CA THR A 898 3.82 -19.37 39.16
C THR A 898 4.00 -17.88 39.44
N VAL A 899 3.01 -17.08 39.06
CA VAL A 899 2.96 -15.62 39.26
C VAL A 899 1.54 -15.29 39.71
N GLY A 900 1.38 -14.56 40.81
CA GLY A 900 0.08 -14.27 41.43
C GLY A 900 -0.82 -15.50 41.54
N ASN A 901 -1.98 -15.46 40.86
CA ASN A 901 -2.97 -16.54 40.85
C ASN A 901 -2.84 -17.55 39.68
N GLN A 902 -1.83 -17.41 38.81
CA GLN A 902 -1.62 -18.27 37.63
C GLN A 902 -0.52 -19.29 37.85
N THR A 903 -0.61 -20.42 37.14
CA THR A 903 0.46 -21.42 37.06
C THR A 903 0.48 -22.01 35.66
N LEU A 904 1.67 -22.01 35.03
CA LEU A 904 1.93 -22.60 33.73
C LEU A 904 3.03 -23.66 33.88
N GLU A 905 2.80 -24.83 33.32
CA GLU A 905 3.74 -25.95 33.26
C GLU A 905 4.40 -25.96 31.88
N LEU A 906 5.72 -25.74 31.83
CA LEU A 906 6.52 -25.74 30.60
C LEU A 906 7.28 -27.07 30.52
N GLU A 907 7.19 -27.77 29.39
CA GLU A 907 7.87 -29.06 29.16
C GLU A 907 8.51 -29.14 27.78
N TYR A 908 9.70 -29.72 27.71
CA TYR A 908 10.37 -30.07 26.45
C TYR A 908 10.43 -31.59 26.29
N LYS A 909 9.84 -32.11 25.22
CA LYS A 909 9.77 -33.56 24.94
C LYS A 909 10.67 -34.02 23.77
N GLY A 910 11.52 -33.14 23.26
CA GLY A 910 12.29 -33.33 22.03
C GLY A 910 11.89 -32.32 20.94
N PRO A 911 12.58 -32.30 19.79
CA PRO A 911 12.51 -31.20 18.83
C PRO A 911 11.13 -31.00 18.19
N ASN A 912 10.33 -32.06 17.98
CA ASN A 912 9.02 -31.98 17.35
C ASN A 912 9.02 -31.17 16.03
N HIS A 913 8.57 -29.92 16.03
CA HIS A 913 8.75 -28.92 14.98
C HIS A 913 10.21 -28.44 14.87
N ALA A 914 10.74 -27.84 15.93
CA ALA A 914 12.06 -27.23 15.98
C ALA A 914 12.73 -27.41 17.36
N PRO A 915 14.08 -27.55 17.44
CA PRO A 915 14.80 -27.61 18.70
C PRO A 915 14.40 -26.50 19.67
N GLY A 916 13.93 -26.89 20.86
CA GLY A 916 13.43 -25.94 21.87
C GLY A 916 11.97 -25.51 21.75
N ASN A 917 11.16 -26.11 20.86
CA ASN A 917 9.71 -25.94 20.89
C ASN A 917 9.08 -26.69 22.07
N ILE A 918 8.44 -25.94 22.97
CA ILE A 918 7.94 -26.43 24.26
C ILE A 918 6.41 -26.55 24.30
N PHE A 919 5.96 -27.50 25.10
CA PHE A 919 4.59 -27.58 25.57
C PHE A 919 4.42 -26.56 26.69
N ILE A 920 3.36 -25.74 26.63
CA ILE A 920 2.97 -24.80 27.69
C ILE A 920 1.57 -25.20 28.12
N TYR A 921 1.39 -25.70 29.34
CA TYR A 921 0.10 -26.16 29.83
C TYR A 921 -0.39 -25.28 30.99
N ALA A 922 -1.64 -24.83 30.88
CA ALA A 922 -2.34 -24.07 31.90
C ALA A 922 -3.34 -25.00 32.62
N PRO A 923 -2.92 -25.77 33.65
CA PRO A 923 -3.74 -26.84 34.23
C PRO A 923 -5.05 -26.37 34.87
N LYS A 924 -5.10 -25.11 35.32
CA LYS A 924 -6.30 -24.51 35.92
C LYS A 924 -7.38 -24.26 34.86
N GLN A 925 -6.99 -23.73 33.70
CA GLN A 925 -7.86 -23.44 32.56
C GLN A 925 -8.04 -24.63 31.61
N ARG A 926 -7.22 -25.67 31.75
CA ARG A 926 -7.17 -26.84 30.84
C ARG A 926 -6.86 -26.42 29.40
N VAL A 927 -5.96 -25.45 29.25
CA VAL A 927 -5.49 -24.96 27.93
C VAL A 927 -4.07 -25.44 27.71
N LEU A 928 -3.80 -26.00 26.53
CA LEU A 928 -2.45 -26.35 26.09
C LEU A 928 -1.98 -25.36 25.02
N LEU A 929 -0.67 -25.21 24.86
CA LEU A 929 -0.05 -24.60 23.71
C LEU A 929 1.09 -25.48 23.25
N LEU A 930 1.12 -25.76 21.96
CA LEU A 930 2.27 -26.27 21.25
C LEU A 930 2.20 -25.66 19.85
N ILE A 931 3.19 -24.83 19.55
CA ILE A 931 3.19 -23.99 18.36
C ILE A 931 3.67 -24.79 17.15
N ASP A 932 3.10 -24.50 15.97
CA ASP A 932 3.48 -25.04 14.66
C ASP A 932 3.38 -26.57 14.46
N VAL A 933 2.74 -27.31 15.36
CA VAL A 933 2.52 -28.77 15.19
C VAL A 933 1.13 -29.10 14.62
N VAL A 934 0.08 -28.34 14.98
CA VAL A 934 -1.32 -28.65 14.63
C VAL A 934 -2.02 -27.41 14.08
N PHE A 935 -2.49 -27.47 12.84
CA PHE A 935 -3.13 -26.39 12.08
C PHE A 935 -4.65 -26.64 11.96
N PRO A 936 -5.53 -26.04 12.80
CA PRO A 936 -6.88 -26.58 13.02
C PRO A 936 -7.81 -26.49 11.80
N GLY A 937 -8.18 -27.64 11.22
CA GLY A 937 -8.97 -27.73 9.98
C GLY A 937 -8.17 -27.57 8.68
N TRP A 938 -6.85 -27.47 8.75
CA TRP A 938 -5.95 -27.34 7.61
C TRP A 938 -4.94 -28.50 7.60
N SER A 939 -4.29 -28.73 6.45
CA SER A 939 -3.01 -29.45 6.47
C SER A 939 -1.97 -28.62 7.21
N PRO A 940 -0.86 -29.22 7.69
CA PRO A 940 0.30 -28.47 8.12
C PRO A 940 0.77 -27.46 7.07
N PHE A 941 1.54 -26.47 7.52
CA PHE A 941 2.35 -25.65 6.62
C PHE A 941 3.40 -26.52 5.90
N MET A 942 3.99 -26.01 4.82
CA MET A 942 4.84 -26.78 3.91
C MET A 942 5.94 -27.60 4.62
N GLU A 943 6.34 -28.71 4.02
CA GLU A 943 7.35 -29.65 4.53
C GLU A 943 7.06 -30.17 5.96
N LEU A 944 5.76 -30.34 6.29
CA LEU A 944 5.29 -30.69 7.65
C LEU A 944 5.76 -29.65 8.68
N ALA A 945 5.34 -28.41 8.43
CA ALA A 945 5.76 -27.21 9.14
C ALA A 945 7.28 -26.99 9.15
N LEU A 946 7.99 -27.33 8.06
CA LEU A 946 9.45 -27.19 7.95
C LEU A 946 10.23 -28.00 9.01
N THR A 947 9.65 -29.07 9.57
CA THR A 947 10.28 -29.84 10.65
C THR A 947 11.63 -30.44 10.25
N GLY A 948 12.63 -30.26 11.09
CA GLY A 948 13.92 -30.94 10.96
C GLY A 948 13.92 -32.41 11.41
N ASP A 949 12.89 -32.86 12.14
CA ASP A 949 12.76 -34.20 12.71
C ASP A 949 11.33 -34.73 12.50
N THR A 950 11.10 -35.26 11.30
CA THR A 950 9.79 -35.77 10.88
C THR A 950 9.23 -36.86 11.83
N PRO A 951 10.03 -37.84 12.31
CA PRO A 951 9.57 -38.77 13.34
C PRO A 951 9.11 -38.08 14.63
N ALA A 952 9.84 -37.07 15.14
CA ALA A 952 9.44 -36.33 16.33
C ALA A 952 8.18 -35.47 16.10
N PHE A 953 8.02 -34.86 14.92
CA PHE A 953 6.80 -34.13 14.54
C PHE A 953 5.56 -35.03 14.55
N ILE A 954 5.67 -36.25 14.02
CA ILE A 954 4.58 -37.23 14.05
C ILE A 954 4.30 -37.67 15.50
N GLN A 955 5.34 -37.96 16.29
CA GLN A 955 5.20 -38.35 17.70
C GLN A 955 4.54 -37.26 18.57
N ALA A 956 4.80 -35.98 18.28
CA ALA A 956 4.24 -34.86 19.05
C ALA A 956 2.70 -34.86 19.11
N HIS A 957 2.02 -35.46 18.13
CA HIS A 957 0.57 -35.63 18.16
C HIS A 957 0.09 -36.56 19.28
N ASP A 958 0.82 -37.64 19.57
CA ASP A 958 0.54 -38.52 20.72
C ASP A 958 0.86 -37.82 22.05
N ASP A 959 1.94 -37.04 22.06
CA ASP A 959 2.37 -36.30 23.25
C ASP A 959 1.37 -35.18 23.61
N ILE A 960 0.78 -34.49 22.63
CA ILE A 960 -0.35 -33.56 22.81
C ILE A 960 -1.55 -34.28 23.43
N LEU A 961 -1.96 -35.41 22.85
CA LEU A 961 -3.16 -36.15 23.28
C LEU A 961 -3.05 -36.73 24.70
N ALA A 962 -1.83 -36.83 25.25
CA ALA A 962 -1.58 -37.20 26.64
C ALA A 962 -1.98 -36.12 27.68
N TYR A 963 -2.05 -34.84 27.28
CA TYR A 963 -2.49 -33.75 28.17
C TYR A 963 -4.02 -33.71 28.30
N ASP A 964 -4.50 -33.29 29.48
CA ASP A 964 -5.93 -33.08 29.71
C ASP A 964 -6.36 -31.64 29.45
N PHE A 965 -6.44 -31.29 28.16
CA PHE A 965 -6.86 -29.98 27.68
C PHE A 965 -8.26 -30.02 27.03
N ASP A 966 -8.94 -28.88 27.06
CA ASP A 966 -10.23 -28.66 26.39
C ASP A 966 -10.03 -27.94 25.04
N VAL A 967 -9.10 -26.98 24.98
CA VAL A 967 -8.64 -26.28 23.76
C VAL A 967 -7.12 -26.11 23.75
N MET A 968 -6.54 -25.96 22.56
CA MET A 968 -5.10 -25.70 22.39
C MET A 968 -4.83 -24.52 21.44
N VAL A 969 -3.86 -23.68 21.80
CA VAL A 969 -3.35 -22.59 20.92
C VAL A 969 -2.21 -23.14 20.06
N SER A 970 -2.30 -22.93 18.75
CA SER A 970 -1.38 -23.50 17.74
C SER A 970 -0.40 -22.50 17.11
N GLY A 971 -0.50 -21.21 17.44
CA GLY A 971 0.36 -20.14 16.92
C GLY A 971 -0.04 -19.59 15.55
N HIS A 972 -0.62 -20.40 14.67
CA HIS A 972 -1.09 -19.98 13.34
C HIS A 972 -2.59 -20.25 13.11
N LEU A 973 -3.17 -19.52 12.16
CA LEU A 973 -4.57 -19.55 11.69
C LEU A 973 -5.61 -19.07 12.70
N GLY A 974 -6.85 -18.86 12.26
CA GLY A 974 -7.87 -18.09 12.98
C GLY A 974 -8.75 -18.81 14.01
N ARG A 975 -8.37 -20.00 14.51
CA ARG A 975 -9.10 -20.65 15.62
C ARG A 975 -8.23 -21.57 16.47
N LEU A 976 -8.66 -21.74 17.72
CA LEU A 976 -8.17 -22.75 18.64
C LEU A 976 -8.35 -24.18 18.09
N ALA A 977 -7.41 -25.05 18.44
CA ALA A 977 -7.46 -26.47 18.18
C ALA A 977 -8.29 -27.21 19.23
N THR A 978 -9.04 -28.22 18.80
CA THR A 978 -9.70 -29.20 19.67
C THR A 978 -8.90 -30.51 19.69
N ARG A 979 -9.23 -31.43 20.61
CA ARG A 979 -8.67 -32.81 20.57
C ARG A 979 -8.97 -33.52 19.24
N GLU A 980 -10.13 -33.29 18.64
CA GLU A 980 -10.50 -33.86 17.32
C GLU A 980 -9.61 -33.31 16.18
N ASP A 981 -9.15 -32.06 16.26
CA ASP A 981 -8.20 -31.50 15.29
C ASP A 981 -6.84 -32.21 15.35
N VAL A 982 -6.36 -32.52 16.56
CA VAL A 982 -5.11 -33.26 16.78
C VAL A 982 -5.23 -34.69 16.28
N GLU A 983 -6.32 -35.39 16.60
CA GLU A 983 -6.61 -36.74 16.09
C GLU A 983 -6.71 -36.76 14.55
N THR A 984 -7.35 -35.75 13.96
CA THR A 984 -7.51 -35.62 12.51
C THR A 984 -6.18 -35.38 11.81
N GLN A 985 -5.32 -34.48 12.35
CA GLN A 985 -4.00 -34.25 11.78
C GLN A 985 -3.07 -35.44 11.98
N LYS A 986 -3.20 -36.16 13.09
CA LYS A 986 -2.50 -37.43 13.30
C LYS A 986 -2.89 -38.48 12.25
N GLU A 987 -4.19 -38.64 11.96
CA GLU A 987 -4.65 -39.53 10.88
C GLU A 987 -4.05 -39.08 9.53
N TYR A 988 -4.07 -37.77 9.23
CA TYR A 988 -3.53 -37.20 8.00
C TYR A 988 -2.02 -37.49 7.83
N VAL A 989 -1.17 -37.16 8.80
CA VAL A 989 0.29 -37.36 8.65
C VAL A 989 0.67 -38.84 8.58
N LEU A 990 -0.05 -39.72 9.27
CA LEU A 990 0.18 -41.17 9.19
C LEU A 990 -0.28 -41.77 7.84
N ASP A 991 -1.42 -41.32 7.29
CA ASP A 991 -1.81 -41.67 5.92
C ASP A 991 -0.79 -41.16 4.91
N MET A 992 -0.31 -39.93 5.06
CA MET A 992 0.73 -39.38 4.18
C MET A 992 2.02 -40.20 4.22
N GLN A 993 2.45 -40.62 5.41
CA GLN A 993 3.62 -41.48 5.57
C GLN A 993 3.40 -42.84 4.88
N ALA A 994 2.20 -43.43 5.00
CA ALA A 994 1.85 -44.66 4.29
C ALA A 994 1.80 -44.46 2.76
N ASN A 995 1.27 -43.34 2.28
CA ASN A 995 1.23 -42.98 0.86
C ASN A 995 2.65 -42.74 0.29
N ALA A 996 3.54 -42.11 1.06
CA ALA A 996 4.96 -41.94 0.69
C ALA A 996 5.67 -43.30 0.59
N ALA A 997 5.48 -44.17 1.59
CA ALA A 997 6.01 -45.53 1.58
C ALA A 997 5.45 -46.39 0.42
N GLN A 998 4.19 -46.18 0.03
CA GLN A 998 3.58 -46.82 -1.14
C GLN A 998 4.18 -46.27 -2.45
N ALA A 999 4.25 -44.95 -2.62
CA ALA A 999 4.79 -44.31 -3.82
C ALA A 999 6.25 -44.71 -4.09
N LEU A 1000 7.07 -44.83 -3.04
CA LEU A 1000 8.45 -45.34 -3.10
C LEU A 1000 8.56 -46.79 -3.60
N GLN A 1001 7.47 -47.57 -3.53
CA GLN A 1001 7.39 -48.96 -4.01
C GLN A 1001 6.72 -49.10 -5.38
N THR A 1002 5.81 -48.18 -5.75
CA THR A 1002 5.00 -48.28 -6.97
C THR A 1002 5.56 -47.51 -8.16
N VAL A 1003 6.29 -46.40 -7.93
CA VAL A 1003 6.89 -45.62 -9.02
C VAL A 1003 8.12 -46.35 -9.57
N ASP A 1004 8.03 -46.82 -10.83
CA ASP A 1004 9.12 -47.55 -11.47
C ASP A 1004 10.24 -46.62 -11.95
N PHE A 1005 11.38 -46.67 -11.25
CA PHE A 1005 12.61 -45.98 -11.63
C PHE A 1005 13.05 -46.26 -13.07
N MET A 1006 12.86 -47.48 -13.59
CA MET A 1006 13.30 -47.84 -14.94
C MET A 1006 12.41 -47.21 -16.02
N THR A 1007 11.12 -47.02 -15.75
CA THR A 1007 10.21 -46.27 -16.61
C THR A 1007 10.60 -44.79 -16.66
N ILE A 1008 10.92 -44.16 -15.52
CA ILE A 1008 11.41 -42.77 -15.49
C ILE A 1008 12.77 -42.66 -16.21
N ALA A 1009 13.71 -43.57 -15.95
CA ALA A 1009 15.02 -43.58 -16.61
C ALA A 1009 14.94 -43.78 -18.13
N GLY A 1010 13.95 -44.54 -18.61
CA GLY A 1010 13.65 -44.68 -20.04
C GLY A 1010 13.13 -43.41 -20.71
N ALA A 1011 12.56 -42.47 -19.94
CA ALA A 1011 12.06 -41.19 -20.44
C ALA A 1011 13.08 -40.04 -20.28
N THR A 1012 13.81 -40.01 -19.15
CA THR A 1012 14.76 -38.93 -18.81
C THR A 1012 16.17 -39.17 -19.37
N GLY A 1013 16.57 -40.44 -19.58
CA GLY A 1013 17.94 -40.81 -19.91
C GLY A 1013 18.83 -41.04 -18.68
N PHE A 1014 20.05 -41.53 -18.93
CA PHE A 1014 21.06 -41.82 -17.89
C PHE A 1014 22.26 -40.86 -17.91
N GLU A 1015 22.29 -39.94 -18.88
CA GLU A 1015 23.39 -39.02 -19.17
C GLU A 1015 23.58 -37.97 -18.08
N ASN A 1016 22.48 -37.54 -17.46
CA ASN A 1016 22.48 -36.65 -16.29
C ASN A 1016 21.85 -37.38 -15.09
N PRO A 1017 22.65 -38.05 -14.24
CA PRO A 1017 22.14 -38.81 -13.11
C PRO A 1017 21.41 -37.94 -12.08
N TRP A 1018 21.77 -36.67 -11.93
CA TRP A 1018 21.10 -35.75 -11.00
C TRP A 1018 19.68 -35.41 -11.47
N LEU A 1019 19.52 -35.09 -12.76
CA LEU A 1019 18.19 -34.88 -13.36
C LEU A 1019 17.33 -36.15 -13.29
N LEU A 1020 17.94 -37.33 -13.49
CA LEU A 1020 17.24 -38.61 -13.35
C LEU A 1020 16.72 -38.83 -11.92
N PHE A 1021 17.56 -38.63 -10.90
CA PHE A 1021 17.13 -38.77 -9.50
C PHE A 1021 16.09 -37.72 -9.10
N ASP A 1022 16.24 -36.46 -9.53
CA ASP A 1022 15.27 -35.40 -9.31
C ASP A 1022 13.90 -35.72 -9.95
N THR A 1023 13.89 -36.12 -11.22
CA THR A 1023 12.66 -36.52 -11.94
C THR A 1023 11.97 -37.71 -11.25
N TYR A 1024 12.75 -38.70 -10.80
CA TYR A 1024 12.22 -39.85 -10.07
C TYR A 1024 11.60 -39.45 -8.72
N LEU A 1025 12.29 -38.63 -7.93
CA LEU A 1025 11.79 -38.16 -6.63
C LEU A 1025 10.56 -37.26 -6.78
N GLY A 1026 10.53 -36.39 -7.80
CA GLY A 1026 9.34 -35.63 -8.16
C GLY A 1026 8.15 -36.53 -8.53
N ALA A 1027 8.37 -37.61 -9.28
CA ALA A 1027 7.33 -38.58 -9.60
C ALA A 1027 6.80 -39.34 -8.36
N VAL A 1028 7.69 -39.75 -7.45
CA VAL A 1028 7.30 -40.33 -6.15
C VAL A 1028 6.50 -39.33 -5.31
N ALA A 1029 6.91 -38.06 -5.29
CA ALA A 1029 6.27 -37.02 -4.48
C ALA A 1029 4.86 -36.75 -4.99
N LYS A 1030 4.72 -36.69 -6.31
CA LYS A 1030 3.44 -36.54 -6.99
C LYS A 1030 2.51 -37.72 -6.75
N GLU A 1031 2.97 -38.96 -6.89
CA GLU A 1031 2.13 -40.15 -6.62
C GLU A 1031 1.63 -40.16 -5.17
N CYS A 1032 2.51 -39.88 -4.20
CA CYS A 1032 2.13 -39.74 -2.79
C CYS A 1032 1.12 -38.59 -2.56
N ALA A 1033 1.29 -37.46 -3.25
CA ALA A 1033 0.38 -36.32 -3.15
C ALA A 1033 -0.98 -36.62 -3.77
N ASP A 1034 -1.03 -37.23 -4.96
CA ASP A 1034 -2.26 -37.62 -5.64
C ASP A 1034 -3.07 -38.63 -4.80
N LEU A 1035 -2.40 -39.62 -4.19
CA LEU A 1035 -3.00 -40.54 -3.22
C LEU A 1035 -3.58 -39.79 -2.01
N THR A 1036 -2.82 -38.86 -1.44
CA THR A 1036 -3.23 -38.08 -0.26
C THR A 1036 -4.42 -37.18 -0.56
N VAL A 1037 -4.35 -36.38 -1.63
CA VAL A 1037 -5.42 -35.48 -2.09
C VAL A 1037 -6.71 -36.26 -2.38
N SER A 1038 -6.61 -37.50 -2.90
CA SER A 1038 -7.79 -38.34 -3.16
C SER A 1038 -8.58 -38.74 -1.90
N LYS A 1039 -7.91 -38.86 -0.74
CA LYS A 1039 -8.55 -39.19 0.56
C LYS A 1039 -8.88 -37.94 1.39
N TRP A 1040 -8.08 -36.87 1.27
CA TRP A 1040 -8.09 -35.73 2.18
C TRP A 1040 -8.54 -34.41 1.58
N GLY A 1041 -8.63 -34.29 0.26
CA GLY A 1041 -9.15 -33.11 -0.42
C GLY A 1041 -10.57 -32.76 0.08
N GLY A 1042 -10.75 -31.55 0.60
CA GLY A 1042 -12.01 -31.09 1.18
C GLY A 1042 -12.34 -31.63 2.58
N ARG A 1043 -11.48 -32.45 3.21
CA ARG A 1043 -11.53 -32.72 4.67
C ARG A 1043 -10.75 -31.66 5.46
N LEU A 1044 -9.60 -31.26 4.93
CA LEU A 1044 -8.74 -30.20 5.46
C LEU A 1044 -8.47 -29.18 4.34
N GLY A 1045 -8.27 -27.91 4.72
CA GLY A 1045 -7.79 -26.87 3.79
C GLY A 1045 -6.34 -27.12 3.35
N ALA A 1046 -5.95 -26.58 2.18
CA ALA A 1046 -4.59 -26.62 1.61
C ALA A 1046 -3.96 -28.00 1.33
N VAL A 1047 -4.71 -29.10 1.45
CA VAL A 1047 -4.22 -30.46 1.13
C VAL A 1047 -3.72 -30.56 -0.31
N ASP A 1048 -4.42 -29.96 -1.26
CA ASP A 1048 -4.06 -29.87 -2.68
C ASP A 1048 -2.89 -28.91 -2.96
N VAL A 1049 -2.53 -28.06 -2.00
CA VAL A 1049 -1.42 -27.09 -2.11
C VAL A 1049 -0.12 -27.67 -1.55
N PHE A 1050 -0.14 -28.23 -0.34
CA PHE A 1050 1.08 -28.64 0.36
C PHE A 1050 1.41 -30.14 0.32
N SER A 1051 0.51 -31.03 -0.14
CA SER A 1051 0.78 -32.48 -0.07
C SER A 1051 2.03 -32.92 -0.83
N GLU A 1052 2.41 -32.32 -1.97
CA GLU A 1052 3.66 -32.68 -2.65
C GLU A 1052 4.91 -32.33 -1.82
N SER A 1053 4.87 -31.20 -1.12
CA SER A 1053 5.92 -30.75 -0.20
C SER A 1053 6.00 -31.66 1.05
N HIS A 1054 4.86 -32.01 1.65
CA HIS A 1054 4.81 -32.98 2.75
C HIS A 1054 5.33 -34.37 2.32
N CYS A 1055 4.97 -34.83 1.12
CA CYS A 1055 5.45 -36.08 0.55
C CYS A 1055 6.96 -36.08 0.30
N LYS A 1056 7.55 -34.94 -0.12
CA LYS A 1056 9.01 -34.78 -0.23
C LYS A 1056 9.69 -34.92 1.13
N GLN A 1057 9.15 -34.27 2.16
CA GLN A 1057 9.71 -34.39 3.51
C GLN A 1057 9.62 -35.82 4.06
N LEU A 1058 8.43 -36.44 3.97
CA LEU A 1058 8.19 -37.81 4.44
C LEU A 1058 9.04 -38.85 3.70
N MET A 1059 9.18 -38.76 2.37
CA MET A 1059 10.03 -39.70 1.65
C MET A 1059 11.51 -39.52 2.00
N ASN A 1060 11.96 -38.30 2.29
CA ASN A 1060 13.34 -38.04 2.66
C ASN A 1060 13.65 -38.69 4.01
N SER A 1061 12.80 -38.52 5.02
CA SER A 1061 12.88 -39.26 6.29
C SER A 1061 12.88 -40.77 6.05
N LEU A 1062 11.86 -41.32 5.37
CA LEU A 1062 11.74 -42.77 5.05
C LEU A 1062 12.89 -43.38 4.22
N ARG A 1063 13.80 -42.55 3.68
CA ARG A 1063 14.98 -42.97 2.88
C ARG A 1063 16.30 -42.78 3.61
N LEU A 1064 16.33 -41.98 4.67
CA LEU A 1064 17.52 -41.59 5.43
C LEU A 1064 17.56 -42.24 6.81
N ASP A 1065 16.39 -42.42 7.43
CA ASP A 1065 16.16 -43.05 8.73
C ASP A 1065 15.94 -44.58 8.61
#